data_AF-A0A9D8B8X1-F1
#
_entry.id   AF-A0A9D8B8X1-F1
#
_cell.length_a   1.000
_cell.length_b   1.000
_cell.length_c   1.000
_cell.angle_alpha   90.00
_cell.angle_beta   90.00
_cell.angle_gamma   90.00
#
_symmetry.space_group_name_H-M   'P 1'
#
loop_
_entity.id
_entity.type
_entity.pdbx_description
1 polymer ?
#
loop_
_entity_poly.entity_id
_entity_poly.type
_entity_poly.pdbx_seq_one_letter_code
_entity_poly.pdbx_strand_id
1 'polypeptide(L)'
;MPRKKGAAPEMEATQETPVTPQNTSEPKTSKAPSAGAAKCQKELEAARAELAEAQRKTKYLDQLPTPVIAIDTEFTITYANRKAARVLGKSPAETVGQKCYELLKTYHCQTNECRCAQAMKQDGVFTADTEASLPSGSLSIRYTGTPLKDSEGNVIGALEYITDISKETQIADSLQELMEAAAAGQLTARADTTKFDGNYQTIVRSINSLIEIFVGALNGAIEHIDKIARGEIPARITADYNGDFNKIRDGLNGCIDAVGALVTDARTLVAAATEGRLEVRADAAKHKGDYKKVIQGFNDTLDAVIGPLTGAAECIASIAKGDIPEKTTQEFKGTFNDLKNNLNALIDSLNAVTDIAIQIAEGNLTVKVQPRSDEDHLLKAFAKMAGNLTNVVGKVKQSADALTQASEQLALAAKQAGEATQQVASTSQEMARGAGDQAATAQQSAQIMQQLAQIIEQVAQGSRDQAEGVGKATTAIGEISTSMEAMAKNAGAASNGSKTAADAAGKGAEKAKQTVEGMERITATVDDASSKVTKLGTQSEEIGKIVAVIDDIAAQTNLLALNAAIEAARAGEHGRGFAVVSDEVRKLAERTASATKEIADLIRNIQKGVAEAVRAMQEGAQEVKDGYKLASQAGDALEDILKATAAVSDQIEQISAGAEQISASTNELVSVIDNVGSITEMNTAATQQMASTSEEVGKSIESVAGVAEENSAATEEVSASAEEMGAQVEEIIVSSQSLKEMAKGLQEAITAFKMQQNKRTLQEALV
;
A
#
# COMPACT_ATOMS: atom_id res chain seq x y z
N MET A 1 2.46 73.32 21.00
CA MET A 1 3.86 73.57 21.47
C MET A 1 4.25 72.43 22.44
N PRO A 2 5.55 72.14 22.73
CA PRO A 2 6.66 71.88 21.79
C PRO A 2 7.80 70.88 22.26
N ARG A 3 8.70 70.43 21.35
CA ARG A 3 10.16 70.03 21.55
C ARG A 3 10.50 68.80 22.45
N LYS A 4 11.69 68.11 22.44
CA LYS A 4 13.11 68.23 21.93
C LYS A 4 13.54 66.87 21.23
N LYS A 5 14.75 66.27 21.02
CA LYS A 5 16.27 66.43 21.00
C LYS A 5 16.82 65.09 20.33
N GLY A 6 18.04 64.78 19.82
CA GLY A 6 19.34 65.41 19.40
C GLY A 6 20.60 64.95 20.19
N ALA A 7 21.80 64.60 19.65
CA ALA A 7 22.36 64.23 18.32
C ALA A 7 23.88 63.80 18.44
N ALA A 8 24.53 63.32 17.35
CA ALA A 8 26.01 63.23 17.04
C ALA A 8 26.87 62.04 17.62
N PRO A 9 28.13 61.73 17.15
CA PRO A 9 29.02 62.33 16.08
C PRO A 9 29.92 61.40 15.14
N GLU A 10 30.60 62.00 14.11
CA GLU A 10 32.03 61.83 13.56
C GLU A 10 32.61 60.78 12.51
N MET A 11 33.71 61.21 11.79
CA MET A 11 34.83 60.55 11.00
C MET A 11 34.94 60.47 9.42
N GLU A 12 36.11 60.02 8.86
CA GLU A 12 36.88 60.45 7.60
C GLU A 12 37.77 59.32 6.90
N ALA A 13 38.56 59.38 5.78
CA ALA A 13 38.72 60.16 4.48
C ALA A 13 39.87 59.62 3.49
N THR A 14 40.14 60.27 2.31
CA THR A 14 41.38 60.37 1.41
C THR A 14 41.92 59.32 0.34
N GLN A 15 42.51 59.84 -0.79
CA GLN A 15 43.68 59.41 -1.69
C GLN A 15 43.62 58.15 -2.66
N GLU A 16 44.40 57.92 -3.78
CA GLU A 16 45.45 58.63 -4.61
C GLU A 16 45.54 58.20 -6.15
N THR A 17 46.68 58.24 -6.92
CA THR A 17 46.70 58.36 -8.44
C THR A 17 47.59 57.54 -9.50
N PRO A 18 48.93 57.71 -9.78
CA PRO A 18 49.38 58.07 -11.19
C PRO A 18 50.57 57.36 -12.00
N VAL A 19 50.49 57.37 -13.37
CA VAL A 19 51.54 57.69 -14.45
C VAL A 19 52.52 56.63 -15.15
N THR A 20 53.19 57.03 -16.27
CA THR A 20 53.90 56.33 -17.42
C THR A 20 55.46 56.29 -17.47
N PRO A 21 56.15 55.52 -18.38
CA PRO A 21 57.39 56.00 -19.10
C PRO A 21 57.68 55.46 -20.57
N GLN A 22 58.93 55.54 -21.11
CA GLN A 22 59.32 55.55 -22.57
C GLN A 22 60.63 54.80 -23.05
N ASN A 23 60.77 54.54 -24.38
CA ASN A 23 61.94 54.76 -25.31
C ASN A 23 63.01 53.67 -25.79
N THR A 24 63.54 53.89 -27.03
CA THR A 24 64.86 53.52 -27.70
C THR A 24 65.28 52.14 -28.34
N SER A 25 65.55 52.19 -29.68
CA SER A 25 66.66 51.57 -30.53
C SER A 25 66.76 50.08 -31.00
N GLU A 26 67.51 49.87 -32.11
CA GLU A 26 67.75 48.68 -33.00
C GLU A 26 68.65 47.53 -32.40
N PRO A 27 68.97 46.34 -33.04
CA PRO A 27 68.86 45.93 -34.47
C PRO A 27 68.59 44.42 -34.85
N LYS A 28 68.47 44.16 -36.18
CA LYS A 28 68.86 42.96 -36.99
C LYS A 28 68.59 41.48 -36.54
N THR A 29 67.86 40.75 -37.42
CA THR A 29 68.03 39.33 -37.91
C THR A 29 66.96 38.23 -37.63
N SER A 30 66.83 37.33 -38.63
CA SER A 30 66.50 35.89 -38.57
C SER A 30 65.05 35.34 -38.44
N LYS A 31 64.51 34.87 -39.59
CA LYS A 31 63.72 33.63 -39.82
C LYS A 31 62.38 33.34 -39.07
N ALA A 32 61.27 33.62 -39.77
CA ALA A 32 60.02 32.82 -39.83
C ALA A 32 59.21 32.61 -38.51
N PRO A 33 58.10 31.84 -38.52
CA PRO A 33 56.78 32.27 -39.02
C PRO A 33 55.71 32.35 -37.89
N SER A 34 54.41 32.37 -38.28
CA SER A 34 53.19 32.04 -37.47
C SER A 34 52.33 33.17 -36.87
N ALA A 35 51.11 32.78 -36.49
CA ALA A 35 50.08 33.46 -35.68
C ALA A 35 49.55 34.85 -36.10
N GLY A 36 50.41 35.87 -36.23
CA GLY A 36 49.97 37.28 -36.25
C GLY A 36 48.98 37.64 -37.36
N ALA A 37 49.30 37.25 -38.60
CA ALA A 37 48.44 37.50 -39.76
C ALA A 37 47.05 36.83 -39.64
N ALA A 38 46.97 35.68 -38.97
CA ALA A 38 45.72 34.94 -38.80
C ALA A 38 44.72 35.62 -37.85
N LYS A 39 45.17 36.51 -36.95
CA LYS A 39 44.24 37.28 -36.10
C LYS A 39 43.55 38.40 -36.89
N CYS A 40 44.33 39.25 -37.55
CA CYS A 40 43.79 40.33 -38.40
C CYS A 40 42.94 39.76 -39.54
N GLN A 41 43.33 38.61 -40.11
CA GLN A 41 42.52 37.92 -41.10
C GLN A 41 41.23 37.30 -40.52
N LYS A 42 41.24 36.78 -39.28
CA LYS A 42 39.99 36.37 -38.59
C LYS A 42 39.06 37.53 -38.30
N GLU A 43 39.58 38.68 -37.89
CA GLU A 43 38.79 39.89 -37.64
C GLU A 43 38.20 40.43 -38.95
N LEU A 44 38.96 40.37 -40.06
CA LEU A 44 38.46 40.67 -41.41
C LEU A 44 37.43 39.63 -41.91
N GLU A 45 37.57 38.35 -41.57
CA GLU A 45 36.61 37.28 -41.91
C GLU A 45 35.32 37.39 -41.08
N ALA A 46 35.41 37.77 -39.80
CA ALA A 46 34.25 38.09 -38.96
C ALA A 46 33.49 39.32 -39.48
N ALA A 47 34.18 40.42 -39.76
CA ALA A 47 33.57 41.61 -40.35
C ALA A 47 32.96 41.32 -41.75
N ARG A 48 33.56 40.43 -42.54
CA ARG A 48 32.98 39.93 -43.80
C ARG A 48 31.75 39.04 -43.58
N ALA A 49 31.70 38.24 -42.51
CA ALA A 49 30.55 37.42 -42.16
C ALA A 49 29.36 38.29 -41.71
N GLU A 50 29.59 39.27 -40.83
CA GLU A 50 28.57 40.24 -40.42
C GLU A 50 28.08 41.08 -41.59
N LEU A 51 28.98 41.57 -42.44
CA LEU A 51 28.62 42.28 -43.69
C LEU A 51 27.79 41.38 -44.63
N ALA A 52 28.13 40.09 -44.75
CA ALA A 52 27.40 39.12 -45.56
C ALA A 52 26.07 38.66 -44.92
N GLU A 53 25.84 38.90 -43.63
CA GLU A 53 24.54 38.73 -42.98
C GLU A 53 23.68 40.00 -43.11
N ALA A 54 24.27 41.18 -42.90
CA ALA A 54 23.62 42.47 -43.14
C ALA A 54 23.10 42.57 -44.59
N GLN A 55 23.96 42.27 -45.58
CA GLN A 55 23.57 42.18 -47.00
C GLN A 55 22.44 41.16 -47.24
N ARG A 56 22.35 40.09 -46.43
CA ARG A 56 21.28 39.08 -46.52
C ARG A 56 19.96 39.60 -45.96
N LYS A 57 20.00 40.33 -44.84
CA LYS A 57 18.85 41.00 -44.24
C LYS A 57 18.30 42.11 -45.15
N THR A 58 19.17 42.94 -45.73
CA THR A 58 18.80 43.92 -46.77
C THR A 58 18.10 43.24 -47.96
N LYS A 59 18.56 42.05 -48.37
CA LYS A 59 17.98 41.28 -49.48
C LYS A 59 16.54 40.77 -49.21
N TYR A 60 16.09 40.69 -47.94
CA TYR A 60 14.69 40.40 -47.62
C TYR A 60 13.80 41.62 -47.84
N LEU A 61 14.21 42.81 -47.38
CA LEU A 61 13.49 44.07 -47.62
C LEU A 61 13.38 44.36 -49.13
N ASP A 62 14.40 43.98 -49.89
CA ASP A 62 14.47 44.08 -51.36
C ASP A 62 13.49 43.17 -52.12
N GLN A 63 12.84 42.22 -51.43
CA GLN A 63 11.80 41.34 -51.97
C GLN A 63 10.38 41.72 -51.57
N LEU A 64 10.19 42.71 -50.68
CA LEU A 64 8.87 43.17 -50.28
C LEU A 64 8.12 43.77 -51.49
N PRO A 65 6.83 43.42 -51.70
CA PRO A 65 6.04 43.95 -52.82
C PRO A 65 5.65 45.43 -52.64
N THR A 66 5.85 45.95 -51.43
CA THR A 66 5.55 47.31 -50.96
C THR A 66 6.82 48.18 -50.99
N PRO A 67 6.75 49.46 -51.38
CA PRO A 67 7.83 50.42 -51.14
C PRO A 67 8.24 50.46 -49.67
N VAL A 68 9.54 50.31 -49.40
CA VAL A 68 10.15 50.49 -48.07
C VAL A 68 11.43 51.31 -48.20
N ILE A 69 11.59 52.30 -47.32
CA ILE A 69 12.72 53.22 -47.27
C ILE A 69 13.16 53.33 -45.80
N ALA A 70 14.46 53.29 -45.51
CA ALA A 70 15.01 53.70 -44.22
C ALA A 70 15.63 55.09 -44.35
N ILE A 71 15.42 55.94 -43.35
CA ILE A 71 15.98 57.28 -43.26
C ILE A 71 16.70 57.47 -41.92
N ASP A 72 17.68 58.37 -41.86
CA ASP A 72 18.31 58.82 -40.60
C ASP A 72 17.46 59.90 -39.89
N THR A 73 17.92 60.33 -38.70
CA THR A 73 17.32 61.41 -37.91
C THR A 73 17.28 62.78 -38.61
N GLU A 74 18.02 62.95 -39.71
CA GLU A 74 18.01 64.16 -40.54
C GLU A 74 17.21 63.98 -41.85
N PHE A 75 16.42 62.91 -41.97
CA PHE A 75 15.61 62.56 -43.13
C PHE A 75 16.40 62.20 -44.41
N THR A 76 17.70 61.88 -44.31
CA THR A 76 18.47 61.31 -45.43
C THR A 76 18.12 59.85 -45.61
N ILE A 77 17.86 59.42 -46.85
CA ILE A 77 17.62 58.01 -47.15
C ILE A 77 18.92 57.22 -46.96
N THR A 78 18.92 56.28 -46.03
CA THR A 78 20.03 55.36 -45.75
C THR A 78 19.85 54.01 -46.46
N TYR A 79 18.60 53.62 -46.76
CA TYR A 79 18.27 52.47 -47.60
C TYR A 79 16.95 52.70 -48.35
N ALA A 80 16.82 52.19 -49.57
CA ALA A 80 15.54 52.12 -50.28
C ALA A 80 15.44 50.78 -51.00
N ASN A 81 14.30 50.08 -50.86
CA ASN A 81 14.11 48.80 -51.51
C ASN A 81 13.82 48.94 -53.01
N ARG A 82 14.00 47.84 -53.76
CA ARG A 82 13.69 47.79 -55.21
C ARG A 82 12.33 48.34 -55.62
N LYS A 83 11.31 48.21 -54.76
CA LYS A 83 9.96 48.71 -55.05
C LYS A 83 9.88 50.22 -54.87
N ALA A 84 10.42 50.76 -53.77
CA ALA A 84 10.48 52.20 -53.52
C ALA A 84 11.32 52.92 -54.58
N ALA A 85 12.51 52.43 -54.90
CA ALA A 85 13.37 53.03 -55.92
C ALA A 85 12.67 53.12 -57.29
N ARG A 86 11.97 52.05 -57.72
CA ARG A 86 11.16 52.07 -58.96
C ARG A 86 10.03 53.09 -58.94
N VAL A 87 9.32 53.21 -57.82
CA VAL A 87 8.23 54.19 -57.64
C VAL A 87 8.78 55.64 -57.66
N LEU A 88 9.99 55.84 -57.14
CA LEU A 88 10.76 57.10 -57.24
C LEU A 88 11.44 57.32 -58.61
N GLY A 89 11.27 56.41 -59.58
CA GLY A 89 11.89 56.51 -60.91
C GLY A 89 13.42 56.36 -60.96
N LYS A 90 14.03 55.76 -59.92
CA LYS A 90 15.49 55.70 -59.69
C LYS A 90 15.98 54.27 -59.44
N SER A 91 17.28 54.04 -59.46
CA SER A 91 17.88 52.86 -58.82
C SER A 91 18.02 53.08 -57.30
N PRO A 92 18.11 52.01 -56.47
CA PRO A 92 18.35 52.15 -55.03
C PRO A 92 19.60 52.98 -54.69
N ALA A 93 20.68 52.83 -55.47
CA ALA A 93 21.93 53.58 -55.27
C ALA A 93 21.79 55.08 -55.57
N GLU A 94 20.92 55.47 -56.50
CA GLU A 94 20.58 56.86 -56.81
C GLU A 94 19.48 57.44 -55.89
N THR A 95 19.00 56.64 -54.94
CA THR A 95 17.96 57.02 -53.97
C THR A 95 18.56 57.28 -52.58
N VAL A 96 19.53 56.46 -52.17
CA VAL A 96 20.32 56.65 -50.94
C VAL A 96 21.13 57.96 -51.01
N GLY A 97 21.26 58.65 -49.88
CA GLY A 97 21.96 59.93 -49.75
C GLY A 97 21.14 61.18 -50.13
N GLN A 98 19.97 61.03 -50.75
CA GLN A 98 19.01 62.14 -50.93
C GLN A 98 18.07 62.23 -49.72
N LYS A 99 17.54 63.43 -49.46
CA LYS A 99 16.56 63.65 -48.38
C LYS A 99 15.18 63.16 -48.84
N CYS A 100 14.46 62.38 -48.02
CA CYS A 100 13.22 61.74 -48.46
C CYS A 100 12.12 62.74 -48.89
N TYR A 101 12.09 63.91 -48.26
CA TYR A 101 11.19 65.01 -48.62
C TYR A 101 11.44 65.58 -50.02
N GLU A 102 12.64 65.47 -50.57
CA GLU A 102 12.98 65.94 -51.93
C GLU A 102 12.56 64.95 -53.02
N LEU A 103 12.29 63.69 -52.66
CA LEU A 103 11.92 62.63 -53.61
C LEU A 103 10.44 62.26 -53.56
N LEU A 104 9.85 62.12 -52.37
CA LEU A 104 8.42 61.83 -52.22
C LEU A 104 7.56 63.10 -52.38
N LYS A 105 8.10 64.27 -52.00
CA LYS A 105 7.48 65.60 -52.15
C LYS A 105 6.00 65.65 -51.72
N THR A 106 5.70 65.02 -50.59
CA THR A 106 4.34 64.97 -50.03
C THR A 106 4.01 66.27 -49.31
N TYR A 107 2.71 66.58 -49.15
CA TYR A 107 2.28 67.76 -48.40
C TYR A 107 2.64 67.70 -46.90
N HIS A 108 2.89 66.52 -46.35
CA HIS A 108 3.32 66.33 -44.96
C HIS A 108 4.83 66.43 -44.76
N CYS A 109 5.63 66.44 -45.83
CA CYS A 109 7.09 66.53 -45.74
C CYS A 109 7.54 67.84 -45.08
N GLN A 110 8.60 67.77 -44.26
CA GLN A 110 9.17 68.89 -43.49
C GLN A 110 8.21 69.60 -42.49
N THR A 111 6.97 69.11 -42.31
CA THR A 111 6.05 69.61 -41.28
C THR A 111 6.05 68.72 -40.02
N ASN A 112 5.36 69.17 -38.96
CA ASN A 112 5.10 68.34 -37.78
C ASN A 112 4.16 67.15 -38.05
N GLU A 113 3.53 67.09 -39.23
CA GLU A 113 2.67 65.97 -39.65
C GLU A 113 3.44 64.85 -40.36
N CYS A 114 4.73 65.04 -40.64
CA CYS A 114 5.57 64.00 -41.21
C CYS A 114 5.63 62.77 -40.29
N ARG A 115 5.03 61.65 -40.71
CA ARG A 115 4.91 60.44 -39.86
C ARG A 115 6.26 59.87 -39.45
N CYS A 116 7.27 59.95 -40.31
CA CYS A 116 8.63 59.55 -39.99
C CYS A 116 9.28 60.50 -38.97
N ALA A 117 8.96 61.80 -38.99
CA ALA A 117 9.41 62.75 -37.97
C ALA A 117 8.75 62.50 -36.60
N GLN A 118 7.47 62.11 -36.60
CA GLN A 118 6.74 61.73 -35.39
C GLN A 118 7.33 60.44 -34.80
N ALA A 119 7.55 59.42 -35.65
CA ALA A 119 8.15 58.14 -35.26
C ALA A 119 9.51 58.30 -34.59
N MET A 120 10.38 59.17 -35.14
CA MET A 120 11.70 59.42 -34.56
C MET A 120 11.67 60.20 -33.25
N LYS A 121 10.71 61.12 -33.08
CA LYS A 121 10.60 61.97 -31.88
C LYS A 121 9.85 61.31 -30.72
N GLN A 122 8.97 60.35 -31.00
CA GLN A 122 8.04 59.77 -30.02
C GLN A 122 8.21 58.26 -29.82
N ASP A 123 9.18 57.63 -30.51
CA ASP A 123 9.49 56.20 -30.42
C ASP A 123 8.27 55.29 -30.64
N GLY A 124 7.50 55.58 -31.69
CA GLY A 124 6.22 54.92 -31.99
C GLY A 124 5.90 54.85 -33.47
N VAL A 125 4.86 54.09 -33.83
CA VAL A 125 4.44 53.89 -35.23
C VAL A 125 3.32 54.86 -35.59
N PHE A 126 3.48 55.61 -36.69
CA PHE A 126 2.52 56.64 -37.12
C PHE A 126 2.18 56.51 -38.62
N THR A 127 0.92 56.68 -39.00
CA THR A 127 0.41 56.51 -40.39
C THR A 127 -0.38 57.74 -40.85
N ALA A 128 -0.35 58.04 -42.15
CA ALA A 128 -1.17 59.09 -42.78
C ALA A 128 -1.34 58.89 -44.29
N ASP A 129 -2.34 59.57 -44.85
CA ASP A 129 -2.64 59.59 -46.28
C ASP A 129 -2.19 60.93 -46.88
N THR A 130 -1.59 60.91 -48.08
CA THR A 130 -1.13 62.09 -48.82
C THR A 130 -0.94 61.74 -50.28
N GLU A 131 -0.90 62.72 -51.19
CA GLU A 131 -0.24 62.50 -52.47
C GLU A 131 1.28 62.55 -52.34
N ALA A 132 1.98 61.79 -53.19
CA ALA A 132 3.40 61.92 -53.49
C ALA A 132 3.58 62.40 -54.94
N SER A 133 4.34 63.49 -55.13
CA SER A 133 4.60 64.09 -56.44
C SER A 133 5.79 63.40 -57.12
N LEU A 134 5.57 62.21 -57.68
CA LEU A 134 6.59 61.34 -58.25
C LEU A 134 6.91 61.68 -59.73
N PRO A 135 8.08 61.26 -60.26
CA PRO A 135 8.43 61.49 -61.68
C PRO A 135 7.48 60.82 -62.69
N SER A 136 6.75 59.78 -62.26
CA SER A 136 5.74 59.07 -63.05
C SER A 136 4.35 59.73 -63.06
N GLY A 137 4.18 60.86 -62.35
CA GLY A 137 2.88 61.46 -62.03
C GLY A 137 2.59 61.40 -60.53
N SER A 138 1.51 62.06 -60.11
CA SER A 138 1.07 62.04 -58.71
C SER A 138 0.52 60.65 -58.33
N LEU A 139 0.73 60.24 -57.08
CA LEU A 139 0.26 58.97 -56.53
C LEU A 139 -0.35 59.19 -55.15
N SER A 140 -1.62 58.80 -54.97
CA SER A 140 -2.25 58.81 -53.64
C SER A 140 -1.69 57.66 -52.80
N ILE A 141 -1.09 57.98 -51.64
CA ILE A 141 -0.41 57.01 -50.79
C ILE A 141 -0.83 57.11 -49.32
N ARG A 142 -0.86 55.95 -48.65
CA ARG A 142 -0.95 55.80 -47.19
C ARG A 142 0.40 55.34 -46.67
N TYR A 143 1.16 56.24 -46.05
CA TYR A 143 2.53 55.97 -45.60
C TYR A 143 2.64 55.87 -44.08
N THR A 144 3.54 55.01 -43.61
CA THR A 144 3.76 54.72 -42.19
C THR A 144 5.23 54.87 -41.84
N GLY A 145 5.53 55.64 -40.80
CA GLY A 145 6.86 55.74 -40.19
C GLY A 145 6.95 54.93 -38.89
N THR A 146 8.04 54.21 -38.71
CA THR A 146 8.39 53.40 -37.53
C THR A 146 9.82 53.76 -37.10
N PRO A 147 10.17 53.90 -35.81
CA PRO A 147 11.55 54.17 -35.39
C PRO A 147 12.49 53.03 -35.80
N LEU A 148 13.64 53.39 -36.37
CA LEU A 148 14.78 52.51 -36.62
C LEU A 148 15.77 52.66 -35.45
N LYS A 149 16.25 51.55 -34.91
CA LYS A 149 17.09 51.53 -33.69
C LYS A 149 18.45 50.88 -33.90
N ASP A 150 19.43 51.31 -33.10
CA ASP A 150 20.72 50.65 -32.96
C ASP A 150 20.65 49.42 -32.04
N SER A 151 21.80 48.79 -31.79
CA SER A 151 21.95 47.63 -30.89
C SER A 151 21.83 47.95 -29.39
N GLU A 152 21.83 49.23 -29.01
CA GLU A 152 21.64 49.69 -27.63
C GLU A 152 20.18 50.13 -27.36
N GLY A 153 19.38 50.29 -28.43
CA GLY A 153 17.96 50.63 -28.39
C GLY A 153 17.66 52.11 -28.68
N ASN A 154 18.67 52.93 -29.01
CA ASN A 154 18.48 54.34 -29.34
C ASN A 154 17.86 54.49 -30.73
N VAL A 155 16.99 55.49 -30.91
CA VAL A 155 16.38 55.80 -32.22
C VAL A 155 17.39 56.53 -33.11
N ILE A 156 17.87 55.84 -34.15
CA ILE A 156 18.87 56.33 -35.13
C ILE A 156 18.25 56.78 -36.45
N GLY A 157 16.93 56.64 -36.61
CA GLY A 157 16.25 56.95 -37.85
C GLY A 157 14.80 56.46 -37.87
N ALA A 158 14.20 56.37 -39.06
CA ALA A 158 12.90 55.74 -39.27
C ALA A 158 12.93 54.73 -40.43
N LEU A 159 12.18 53.65 -40.28
CA LEU A 159 11.74 52.81 -41.39
C LEU A 159 10.36 53.30 -41.86
N GLU A 160 10.29 53.72 -43.11
CA GLU A 160 9.08 54.15 -43.80
C GLU A 160 8.60 53.05 -44.75
N TYR A 161 7.30 52.76 -44.75
CA TYR A 161 6.67 51.93 -45.78
C TYR A 161 5.39 52.58 -46.32
N ILE A 162 5.12 52.36 -47.60
CA ILE A 162 4.12 53.14 -48.35
C ILE A 162 3.12 52.21 -49.05
N THR A 163 1.84 52.36 -48.75
CA THR A 163 0.74 51.68 -49.45
C THR A 163 0.15 52.61 -50.51
N ASP A 164 -0.13 52.08 -51.70
CA ASP A 164 -0.86 52.79 -52.76
C ASP A 164 -2.36 52.77 -52.45
N ILE A 165 -2.99 53.94 -52.39
CA ILE A 165 -4.43 54.12 -52.13
C ILE A 165 -5.16 54.74 -53.32
N SER A 166 -4.57 54.75 -54.52
CA SER A 166 -5.16 55.40 -55.70
C SER A 166 -6.53 54.84 -56.09
N LYS A 167 -6.82 53.56 -55.78
CA LYS A 167 -8.17 52.98 -55.94
C LYS A 167 -9.18 53.50 -54.92
N GLU A 168 -8.73 53.96 -53.76
CA GLU A 168 -9.56 54.59 -52.72
C GLU A 168 -9.89 56.04 -53.11
N THR A 169 -8.98 56.74 -53.80
CA THR A 169 -9.24 58.05 -54.42
C THR A 169 -10.22 57.93 -55.60
N GLN A 170 -9.96 57.02 -56.54
CA GLN A 170 -10.75 56.87 -57.77
C GLN A 170 -12.24 56.53 -57.53
N ILE A 171 -12.56 55.86 -56.41
CA ILE A 171 -13.96 55.64 -56.04
C ILE A 171 -14.62 56.92 -55.54
N ALA A 172 -13.92 57.78 -54.79
CA ALA A 172 -14.45 59.10 -54.44
C ALA A 172 -14.75 59.93 -55.70
N ASP A 173 -13.84 59.93 -56.68
CA ASP A 173 -14.03 60.61 -57.97
C ASP A 173 -15.23 60.05 -58.75
N SER A 174 -15.43 58.72 -58.80
CA SER A 174 -16.58 58.13 -59.49
C SER A 174 -17.92 58.36 -58.77
N LEU A 175 -17.90 58.69 -57.48
CA LEU A 175 -19.08 59.16 -56.75
C LEU A 175 -19.34 60.65 -57.00
N GLN A 176 -18.30 61.45 -57.28
CA GLN A 176 -18.41 62.81 -57.80
C GLN A 176 -19.08 62.84 -59.20
N GLU A 177 -18.64 61.99 -60.14
CA GLU A 177 -19.26 61.85 -61.48
C GLU A 177 -20.78 61.57 -61.40
N LEU A 178 -21.20 60.72 -60.46
CA LEU A 178 -22.61 60.41 -60.22
C LEU A 178 -23.43 61.61 -59.75
N MET A 179 -22.83 62.46 -58.90
CA MET A 179 -23.48 63.66 -58.37
C MET A 179 -23.74 64.69 -59.47
N GLU A 180 -22.80 64.85 -60.41
CA GLU A 180 -22.96 65.72 -61.59
C GLU A 180 -24.04 65.19 -62.55
N ALA A 181 -24.06 63.87 -62.81
CA ALA A 181 -25.07 63.26 -63.69
C ALA A 181 -26.51 63.37 -63.12
N ALA A 182 -26.67 63.26 -61.80
CA ALA A 182 -27.93 63.52 -61.12
C ALA A 182 -28.39 64.99 -61.27
N ALA A 183 -27.45 65.95 -61.15
CA ALA A 183 -27.72 67.37 -61.34
C ALA A 183 -28.14 67.73 -62.79
N ALA A 184 -27.69 66.96 -63.78
CA ALA A 184 -28.11 67.09 -65.18
C ALA A 184 -29.52 66.55 -65.49
N GLY A 185 -30.26 66.07 -64.48
CA GLY A 185 -31.59 65.44 -64.65
C GLY A 185 -31.53 64.03 -65.26
N GLN A 186 -30.34 63.48 -65.49
CA GLN A 186 -30.13 62.16 -66.09
C GLN A 186 -30.19 61.08 -65.00
N LEU A 187 -31.33 60.95 -64.34
CA LEU A 187 -31.53 60.09 -63.16
C LEU A 187 -31.40 58.58 -63.44
N THR A 188 -31.12 58.18 -64.68
CA THR A 188 -30.74 56.81 -65.10
C THR A 188 -29.24 56.57 -65.11
N ALA A 189 -28.40 57.61 -64.97
CA ALA A 189 -26.95 57.48 -64.90
C ALA A 189 -26.52 56.72 -63.64
N ARG A 190 -25.50 55.86 -63.76
CA ARG A 190 -24.99 54.98 -62.70
C ARG A 190 -23.46 54.91 -62.80
N ALA A 191 -22.76 54.96 -61.68
CA ALA A 191 -21.30 54.80 -61.68
C ALA A 191 -20.93 53.36 -62.07
N ASP A 192 -19.87 53.25 -62.87
CA ASP A 192 -19.43 52.00 -63.46
C ASP A 192 -18.75 51.09 -62.42
N THR A 193 -19.46 50.02 -62.04
CA THR A 193 -18.96 49.01 -61.10
C THR A 193 -17.81 48.16 -61.64
N THR A 194 -17.49 48.22 -62.94
CA THR A 194 -16.39 47.45 -63.55
C THR A 194 -15.02 48.12 -63.40
N LYS A 195 -14.97 49.42 -63.10
CA LYS A 195 -13.74 50.15 -62.73
C LYS A 195 -13.15 49.70 -61.37
N PHE A 196 -13.91 48.96 -60.56
CA PHE A 196 -13.61 48.68 -59.16
C PHE A 196 -13.70 47.19 -58.80
N ASP A 197 -12.75 46.72 -58.00
CA ASP A 197 -12.66 45.33 -57.54
C ASP A 197 -13.05 45.20 -56.06
N GLY A 198 -13.60 44.03 -55.68
CA GLY A 198 -13.84 43.66 -54.29
C GLY A 198 -14.74 44.64 -53.53
N ASN A 199 -14.28 45.10 -52.37
CA ASN A 199 -15.09 45.94 -51.46
C ASN A 199 -15.49 47.28 -52.11
N TYR A 200 -14.62 47.88 -52.92
CA TYR A 200 -14.91 49.16 -53.59
C TYR A 200 -16.07 49.04 -54.59
N GLN A 201 -16.19 47.90 -55.29
CA GLN A 201 -17.34 47.61 -56.15
C GLN A 201 -18.69 47.63 -55.40
N THR A 202 -18.68 47.26 -54.12
CA THR A 202 -19.89 47.16 -53.28
C THR A 202 -20.40 48.54 -52.84
N ILE A 203 -19.50 49.49 -52.62
CA ILE A 203 -19.86 50.88 -52.28
C ILE A 203 -20.54 51.57 -53.46
N VAL A 204 -19.96 51.46 -54.67
CA VAL A 204 -20.55 52.01 -55.91
C VAL A 204 -21.95 51.47 -56.16
N ARG A 205 -22.15 50.15 -55.98
CA ARG A 205 -23.45 49.48 -56.11
C ARG A 205 -24.50 50.06 -55.15
N SER A 206 -24.10 50.47 -53.95
CA SER A 206 -25.01 50.98 -52.92
C SER A 206 -25.54 52.39 -53.24
N ILE A 207 -24.68 53.28 -53.74
CA ILE A 207 -25.09 54.65 -54.12
C ILE A 207 -25.91 54.65 -55.42
N ASN A 208 -25.64 53.71 -56.33
CA ASN A 208 -26.47 53.45 -57.49
C ASN A 208 -27.95 53.14 -57.13
N SER A 209 -28.24 52.55 -55.97
CA SER A 209 -29.62 52.36 -55.48
C SER A 209 -30.22 53.58 -54.77
N LEU A 210 -29.41 54.49 -54.22
CA LEU A 210 -29.94 55.73 -53.62
C LEU A 210 -30.58 56.64 -54.69
N ILE A 211 -30.08 56.58 -55.93
CA ILE A 211 -30.65 57.31 -57.07
C ILE A 211 -32.01 56.72 -57.51
N GLU A 212 -32.24 55.42 -57.30
CA GLU A 212 -33.54 54.78 -57.59
C GLU A 212 -34.68 55.38 -56.74
N ILE A 213 -34.37 55.80 -55.50
CA ILE A 213 -35.34 56.42 -54.58
C ILE A 213 -35.85 57.76 -55.13
N PHE A 214 -34.97 58.61 -55.66
CA PHE A 214 -35.35 59.90 -56.24
C PHE A 214 -36.14 59.78 -57.55
N VAL A 215 -35.85 58.76 -58.36
CA VAL A 215 -36.65 58.43 -59.57
C VAL A 215 -38.09 58.06 -59.20
N GLY A 216 -38.30 57.32 -58.11
CA GLY A 216 -39.63 56.91 -57.65
C GLY A 216 -40.60 58.07 -57.41
N ALA A 217 -40.12 59.16 -56.78
CA ALA A 217 -40.96 60.32 -56.48
C ALA A 217 -41.44 61.07 -57.74
N LEU A 218 -40.57 61.21 -58.74
CA LEU A 218 -40.90 61.86 -60.01
C LEU A 218 -41.85 61.02 -60.88
N ASN A 219 -41.64 59.70 -60.90
CA ASN A 219 -42.57 58.77 -61.57
C ASN A 219 -43.98 58.86 -60.99
N GLY A 220 -44.12 59.01 -59.67
CA GLY A 220 -45.43 59.14 -59.01
C GLY A 220 -46.28 60.31 -59.53
N ALA A 221 -45.67 61.46 -59.86
CA ALA A 221 -46.41 62.60 -60.41
C ALA A 221 -46.92 62.33 -61.84
N ILE A 222 -46.12 61.66 -62.66
CA ILE A 222 -46.48 61.25 -64.03
C ILE A 222 -47.56 60.17 -64.00
N GLU A 223 -47.42 59.20 -63.09
CA GLU A 223 -48.38 58.12 -62.84
C GLU A 223 -49.78 58.66 -62.51
N HIS A 224 -49.90 59.72 -61.71
CA HIS A 224 -51.22 60.29 -61.37
C HIS A 224 -51.91 60.96 -62.57
N ILE A 225 -51.16 61.51 -63.52
CA ILE A 225 -51.70 62.07 -64.78
C ILE A 225 -52.20 60.93 -65.69
N ASP A 226 -51.39 59.89 -65.83
CA ASP A 226 -51.67 58.69 -66.64
C ASP A 226 -52.87 57.89 -66.09
N LYS A 227 -52.98 57.78 -64.76
CA LYS A 227 -54.14 57.17 -64.08
C LYS A 227 -55.46 57.85 -64.44
N ILE A 228 -55.54 59.19 -64.33
CA ILE A 228 -56.74 59.95 -64.69
C ILE A 228 -57.13 59.70 -66.16
N ALA A 229 -56.15 59.66 -67.06
CA ALA A 229 -56.37 59.38 -68.48
C ALA A 229 -56.88 57.95 -68.75
N ARG A 230 -56.60 56.98 -67.87
CA ARG A 230 -57.09 55.59 -67.92
C ARG A 230 -58.42 55.38 -67.19
N GLY A 231 -58.98 56.42 -66.57
CA GLY A 231 -60.20 56.34 -65.76
C GLY A 231 -59.97 55.92 -64.30
N GLU A 232 -58.73 55.63 -63.90
CA GLU A 232 -58.36 55.55 -62.49
C GLU A 232 -58.33 56.97 -61.92
N ILE A 233 -59.33 57.36 -61.15
CA ILE A 233 -59.26 58.63 -60.41
C ILE A 233 -58.42 58.39 -59.15
N PRO A 234 -57.17 58.90 -59.09
CA PRO A 234 -56.35 58.73 -57.92
C PRO A 234 -56.96 59.53 -56.76
N ALA A 235 -56.53 59.23 -55.53
CA ALA A 235 -56.82 60.11 -54.41
C ALA A 235 -56.34 61.54 -54.75
N ARG A 236 -57.00 62.56 -54.19
CA ARG A 236 -56.42 63.91 -54.17
C ARG A 236 -54.98 63.74 -53.70
N ILE A 237 -54.04 64.22 -54.50
CA ILE A 237 -52.62 64.10 -54.22
C ILE A 237 -52.42 64.83 -52.88
N THR A 238 -51.95 64.05 -51.90
CA THR A 238 -52.01 64.38 -50.47
C THR A 238 -50.71 64.03 -49.75
N ALA A 239 -49.77 63.39 -50.46
CA ALA A 239 -48.38 63.39 -50.07
C ALA A 239 -47.95 64.85 -49.87
N ASP A 240 -47.56 65.19 -48.64
CA ASP A 240 -47.00 66.51 -48.35
C ASP A 240 -45.55 66.51 -48.82
N TYR A 241 -45.41 66.74 -50.13
CA TYR A 241 -44.10 66.84 -50.75
C TYR A 241 -43.46 68.13 -50.28
N ASN A 242 -42.44 68.02 -49.43
CA ASN A 242 -41.70 69.16 -48.91
C ASN A 242 -41.22 70.06 -50.07
N GLY A 243 -41.70 71.31 -50.13
CA GLY A 243 -41.42 72.23 -51.21
C GLY A 243 -42.33 72.05 -52.42
N ASP A 244 -41.75 71.90 -53.62
CA ASP A 244 -42.43 72.30 -54.86
C ASP A 244 -43.38 71.27 -55.51
N PHE A 245 -43.22 69.96 -55.28
CA PHE A 245 -44.16 68.98 -55.86
C PHE A 245 -45.60 69.14 -55.30
N ASN A 246 -45.76 69.82 -54.16
CA ASN A 246 -47.05 70.24 -53.58
C ASN A 246 -47.86 71.21 -54.47
N LYS A 247 -47.32 71.72 -55.59
CA LYS A 247 -48.07 72.52 -56.57
C LYS A 247 -48.66 71.69 -57.71
N ILE A 248 -47.92 70.69 -58.20
CA ILE A 248 -48.38 69.71 -59.21
C ILE A 248 -49.60 68.95 -58.65
N ARG A 249 -49.49 68.60 -57.37
CA ARG A 249 -50.55 68.10 -56.48
C ARG A 249 -51.92 68.76 -56.73
N ASP A 250 -52.01 70.07 -56.56
CA ASP A 250 -53.30 70.78 -56.47
C ASP A 250 -53.97 71.04 -57.83
N GLY A 251 -53.20 71.06 -58.93
CA GLY A 251 -53.76 71.08 -60.28
C GLY A 251 -54.49 69.77 -60.64
N LEU A 252 -53.92 68.64 -60.24
CA LEU A 252 -54.55 67.32 -60.43
C LEU A 252 -55.77 67.15 -59.52
N ASN A 253 -55.74 67.71 -58.31
CA ASN A 253 -56.84 67.69 -57.34
C ASN A 253 -58.17 68.20 -57.91
N GLY A 254 -58.18 69.23 -58.75
CA GLY A 254 -59.42 69.74 -59.37
C GLY A 254 -60.05 68.80 -60.41
N CYS A 255 -59.24 68.04 -61.14
CA CYS A 255 -59.73 67.02 -62.08
C CYS A 255 -60.22 65.78 -61.32
N ILE A 256 -59.48 65.42 -60.27
CA ILE A 256 -59.82 64.36 -59.32
C ILE A 256 -61.18 64.64 -58.66
N ASP A 257 -61.49 65.87 -58.25
CA ASP A 257 -62.79 66.17 -57.64
C ASP A 257 -63.97 65.96 -58.62
N ALA A 258 -63.83 66.35 -59.88
CA ALA A 258 -64.93 66.38 -60.84
C ALA A 258 -65.33 64.96 -61.31
N VAL A 259 -64.36 64.16 -61.76
CA VAL A 259 -64.63 62.76 -62.10
C VAL A 259 -64.76 61.93 -60.82
N GLY A 260 -64.07 62.31 -59.75
CA GLY A 260 -64.22 61.73 -58.42
C GLY A 260 -65.60 61.95 -57.81
N ALA A 261 -66.37 62.97 -58.20
CA ALA A 261 -67.78 63.11 -57.78
C ALA A 261 -68.67 62.06 -58.47
N LEU A 262 -68.54 61.87 -59.79
CA LEU A 262 -69.24 60.80 -60.50
C LEU A 262 -68.80 59.43 -59.98
N VAL A 263 -67.49 59.22 -59.84
CA VAL A 263 -66.90 58.00 -59.28
C VAL A 263 -67.24 57.84 -57.79
N THR A 264 -67.58 58.90 -57.05
CA THR A 264 -68.05 58.81 -55.66
C THR A 264 -69.51 58.40 -55.60
N ASP A 265 -70.41 58.92 -56.45
CA ASP A 265 -71.79 58.45 -56.47
C ASP A 265 -71.91 57.05 -57.09
N ALA A 266 -71.10 56.74 -58.12
CA ALA A 266 -70.94 55.39 -58.64
C ALA A 266 -70.30 54.45 -57.59
N ARG A 267 -69.28 54.88 -56.84
CA ARG A 267 -68.76 54.14 -55.66
C ARG A 267 -69.73 54.17 -54.50
N THR A 268 -70.72 55.06 -54.41
CA THR A 268 -71.71 55.03 -53.32
C THR A 268 -72.77 54.00 -53.63
N LEU A 269 -73.21 53.87 -54.89
CA LEU A 269 -74.05 52.75 -55.32
C LEU A 269 -73.29 51.42 -55.35
N VAL A 270 -72.06 51.40 -55.87
CA VAL A 270 -71.24 50.19 -55.93
C VAL A 270 -70.78 49.79 -54.54
N ALA A 271 -70.25 50.69 -53.69
CA ALA A 271 -69.90 50.34 -52.31
C ALA A 271 -71.16 49.97 -51.51
N ALA A 272 -72.29 50.67 -51.64
CA ALA A 272 -73.51 50.19 -51.01
C ALA A 272 -73.88 48.77 -51.48
N ALA A 273 -73.63 48.40 -52.75
CA ALA A 273 -73.80 47.03 -53.22
C ALA A 273 -72.72 46.04 -52.70
N THR A 274 -71.43 46.40 -52.61
CA THR A 274 -70.39 45.53 -52.02
C THR A 274 -70.43 45.46 -50.49
N GLU A 275 -71.05 46.45 -49.84
CA GLU A 275 -71.38 46.52 -48.40
C GLU A 275 -72.77 45.91 -48.11
N GLY A 276 -73.51 45.45 -49.13
CA GLY A 276 -74.81 44.77 -49.02
C GLY A 276 -76.05 45.65 -48.83
N ARG A 277 -75.89 46.97 -48.71
CA ARG A 277 -76.93 48.02 -48.57
C ARG A 277 -77.59 48.38 -49.91
N LEU A 278 -78.14 47.38 -50.60
CA LEU A 278 -78.67 47.50 -51.96
C LEU A 278 -79.87 48.47 -52.11
N GLU A 279 -80.47 48.89 -51.00
CA GLU A 279 -81.55 49.89 -50.91
C GLU A 279 -81.10 51.34 -51.14
N VAL A 280 -79.79 51.62 -51.11
CA VAL A 280 -79.25 52.98 -51.33
C VAL A 280 -79.45 53.43 -52.78
N ARG A 281 -79.93 54.66 -52.98
CA ARG A 281 -80.10 55.30 -54.30
C ARG A 281 -79.29 56.59 -54.34
N ALA A 282 -78.57 56.86 -55.44
CA ALA A 282 -77.75 58.05 -55.58
C ALA A 282 -78.55 59.21 -56.19
N ASP A 283 -78.23 60.42 -55.74
CA ASP A 283 -78.97 61.64 -56.07
C ASP A 283 -78.47 62.26 -57.38
N ALA A 284 -79.15 61.90 -58.47
CA ALA A 284 -78.90 62.43 -59.80
C ALA A 284 -79.01 63.98 -59.87
N ALA A 285 -79.59 64.69 -58.89
CA ALA A 285 -79.64 66.15 -58.90
C ALA A 285 -78.27 66.83 -58.68
N LYS A 286 -77.31 66.14 -58.06
CA LYS A 286 -75.98 66.69 -57.73
C LYS A 286 -75.06 66.90 -58.94
N HIS A 287 -75.27 66.15 -60.01
CA HIS A 287 -74.39 66.12 -61.18
C HIS A 287 -74.85 67.07 -62.29
N LYS A 288 -73.90 67.48 -63.14
CA LYS A 288 -74.13 68.40 -64.28
C LYS A 288 -73.63 67.77 -65.59
N GLY A 289 -74.26 68.13 -66.70
CA GLY A 289 -73.98 67.49 -68.00
C GLY A 289 -74.42 66.02 -68.03
N ASP A 290 -73.81 65.23 -68.91
CA ASP A 290 -74.19 63.82 -69.12
C ASP A 290 -73.95 62.91 -67.91
N TYR A 291 -73.05 63.30 -67.00
CA TYR A 291 -72.84 62.64 -65.70
C TYR A 291 -74.14 62.44 -64.90
N LYS A 292 -75.12 63.34 -65.04
CA LYS A 292 -76.45 63.20 -64.42
C LYS A 292 -77.28 62.03 -64.97
N LYS A 293 -77.15 61.72 -66.26
CA LYS A 293 -77.96 60.67 -66.93
C LYS A 293 -77.54 59.27 -66.47
N VAL A 294 -76.24 59.08 -66.20
CA VAL A 294 -75.65 57.79 -65.80
C VAL A 294 -76.21 57.31 -64.45
N ILE A 295 -76.32 58.20 -63.47
CA ILE A 295 -76.79 57.87 -62.12
C ILE A 295 -78.26 57.40 -62.12
N GLN A 296 -79.11 57.96 -62.98
CA GLN A 296 -80.54 57.63 -63.02
C GLN A 296 -80.78 56.15 -63.41
N GLY A 297 -80.13 55.65 -64.46
CA GLY A 297 -80.32 54.27 -64.92
C GLY A 297 -79.69 53.20 -64.02
N PHE A 298 -78.72 53.59 -63.18
CA PHE A 298 -78.14 52.71 -62.17
C PHE A 298 -79.12 52.40 -61.03
N ASN A 299 -79.90 53.40 -60.61
CA ASN A 299 -80.91 53.26 -59.55
C ASN A 299 -81.97 52.21 -59.92
N ASP A 300 -82.56 52.31 -61.12
CA ASP A 300 -83.65 51.42 -61.60
C ASP A 300 -83.21 49.94 -61.71
N THR A 301 -81.90 49.68 -61.83
CA THR A 301 -81.34 48.32 -61.92
C THR A 301 -81.25 47.62 -60.56
N LEU A 302 -81.06 48.37 -59.47
CA LEU A 302 -80.86 47.80 -58.13
C LEU A 302 -82.14 47.16 -57.56
N ASP A 303 -83.29 47.77 -57.81
CA ASP A 303 -84.60 47.30 -57.30
C ASP A 303 -84.96 45.88 -57.77
N ALA A 304 -84.41 45.41 -58.90
CA ALA A 304 -84.63 44.06 -59.41
C ALA A 304 -83.77 42.97 -58.74
N VAL A 305 -82.75 43.34 -57.93
CA VAL A 305 -81.68 42.43 -57.50
C VAL A 305 -81.67 42.16 -55.98
N ILE A 306 -82.29 43.04 -55.17
CA ILE A 306 -82.20 42.99 -53.69
C ILE A 306 -82.73 41.67 -53.10
N GLY A 307 -83.99 41.33 -53.39
CA GLY A 307 -84.75 40.31 -52.64
C GLY A 307 -84.05 38.95 -52.49
N PRO A 308 -83.51 38.34 -53.57
CA PRO A 308 -82.81 37.06 -53.47
C PRO A 308 -81.46 37.10 -52.73
N LEU A 309 -80.80 38.27 -52.66
CA LEU A 309 -79.50 38.40 -52.00
C LEU A 309 -79.62 38.54 -50.48
N THR A 310 -80.63 39.23 -49.97
CA THR A 310 -80.82 39.42 -48.52
C THR A 310 -80.97 38.09 -47.78
N GLY A 311 -81.81 37.17 -48.26
CA GLY A 311 -81.99 35.85 -47.66
C GLY A 311 -80.75 34.94 -47.74
N ALA A 312 -79.89 35.13 -48.75
CA ALA A 312 -78.60 34.44 -48.84
C ALA A 312 -77.60 34.98 -47.80
N ALA A 313 -77.59 36.31 -47.58
CA ALA A 313 -76.71 36.97 -46.64
C ALA A 313 -77.01 36.58 -45.18
N GLU A 314 -78.27 36.45 -44.79
CA GLU A 314 -78.69 36.03 -43.44
C GLU A 314 -78.17 34.62 -43.08
N CYS A 315 -78.25 33.69 -44.03
CA CYS A 315 -77.74 32.32 -43.87
C CYS A 315 -76.20 32.31 -43.69
N ILE A 316 -75.47 33.08 -44.50
CA ILE A 316 -74.01 33.19 -44.41
C ILE A 316 -73.58 33.90 -43.13
N ALA A 317 -74.31 34.95 -42.71
CA ALA A 317 -74.03 35.71 -41.49
C ALA A 317 -74.28 34.91 -40.19
N SER A 318 -75.08 33.84 -40.26
CA SER A 318 -75.23 32.87 -39.17
C SER A 318 -74.01 31.95 -39.12
N ILE A 319 -73.68 31.32 -40.26
CA ILE A 319 -72.51 30.43 -40.41
C ILE A 319 -71.21 31.13 -39.99
N ALA A 320 -71.02 32.40 -40.37
CA ALA A 320 -69.85 33.20 -40.02
C ALA A 320 -69.70 33.51 -38.53
N LYS A 321 -70.76 33.34 -37.72
CA LYS A 321 -70.74 33.43 -36.25
C LYS A 321 -70.52 32.07 -35.57
N GLY A 322 -70.45 30.98 -36.34
CA GLY A 322 -70.39 29.61 -35.84
C GLY A 322 -71.75 28.97 -35.58
N ASP A 323 -72.85 29.62 -35.98
CA ASP A 323 -74.22 29.10 -35.84
C ASP A 323 -74.71 28.57 -37.20
N ILE A 324 -74.96 27.25 -37.31
CA ILE A 324 -75.26 26.60 -38.59
C ILE A 324 -76.78 26.41 -38.71
N PRO A 325 -77.48 27.18 -39.58
CA PRO A 325 -78.94 27.22 -39.60
C PRO A 325 -79.57 26.03 -40.35
N GLU A 326 -80.89 25.88 -40.20
CA GLU A 326 -81.70 24.95 -41.01
C GLU A 326 -81.77 25.36 -42.50
N LYS A 327 -82.13 24.41 -43.35
CA LYS A 327 -82.09 24.54 -44.82
C LYS A 327 -83.25 25.38 -45.39
N THR A 328 -82.92 26.26 -46.34
CA THR A 328 -83.89 27.17 -46.96
C THR A 328 -84.80 26.47 -47.98
N THR A 329 -86.11 26.77 -47.92
CA THR A 329 -87.19 26.08 -48.67
C THR A 329 -87.87 26.93 -49.76
N GLN A 330 -87.52 28.21 -49.90
CA GLN A 330 -88.19 29.16 -50.82
C GLN A 330 -87.81 28.95 -52.30
N GLU A 331 -88.75 29.21 -53.22
CA GLU A 331 -88.52 29.14 -54.67
C GLU A 331 -88.12 30.50 -55.29
N PHE A 332 -87.16 30.46 -56.21
CA PHE A 332 -86.70 31.60 -57.02
C PHE A 332 -86.59 31.21 -58.49
N LYS A 333 -86.57 32.19 -59.40
CA LYS A 333 -86.44 31.96 -60.86
C LYS A 333 -84.99 32.07 -61.32
N GLY A 334 -84.58 31.19 -62.22
CA GLY A 334 -83.24 31.17 -62.80
C GLY A 334 -82.14 30.92 -61.76
N THR A 335 -80.98 31.54 -61.97
CA THR A 335 -79.72 31.34 -61.22
C THR A 335 -79.83 31.54 -59.70
N PHE A 336 -80.86 32.26 -59.22
CA PHE A 336 -81.11 32.41 -57.79
C PHE A 336 -81.60 31.12 -57.10
N ASN A 337 -82.17 30.16 -57.83
CA ASN A 337 -82.51 28.85 -57.25
C ASN A 337 -81.26 27.97 -57.05
N ASP A 338 -80.26 28.11 -57.92
CA ASP A 338 -78.98 27.41 -57.81
C ASP A 338 -78.16 27.91 -56.61
N LEU A 339 -78.21 29.22 -56.34
CA LEU A 339 -77.64 29.82 -55.12
C LEU A 339 -78.18 29.16 -53.83
N LYS A 340 -79.51 28.98 -53.74
CA LYS A 340 -80.16 28.28 -52.61
C LYS A 340 -79.73 26.82 -52.49
N ASN A 341 -79.59 26.11 -53.60
CA ASN A 341 -79.12 24.71 -53.60
C ASN A 341 -77.67 24.60 -53.10
N ASN A 342 -76.79 25.51 -53.55
CA ASN A 342 -75.38 25.56 -53.13
C ASN A 342 -75.23 25.93 -51.64
N LEU A 343 -76.06 26.84 -51.12
CA LEU A 343 -76.10 27.18 -49.69
C LEU A 343 -76.44 25.96 -48.81
N ASN A 344 -77.46 25.18 -49.20
CA ASN A 344 -77.84 23.97 -48.47
C ASN A 344 -76.72 22.90 -48.45
N ALA A 345 -75.90 22.81 -49.50
CA ALA A 345 -74.74 21.91 -49.57
C ALA A 345 -73.54 22.41 -48.73
N LEU A 346 -73.42 23.72 -48.52
CA LEU A 346 -72.44 24.32 -47.60
C LEU A 346 -72.79 24.04 -46.14
N ILE A 347 -74.09 24.11 -45.78
CA ILE A 347 -74.61 23.73 -44.45
C ILE A 347 -74.23 22.27 -44.13
N ASP A 348 -74.55 21.34 -45.02
CA ASP A 348 -74.20 19.91 -44.86
C ASP A 348 -72.69 19.70 -44.69
N SER A 349 -71.89 20.43 -45.47
CA SER A 349 -70.43 20.36 -45.44
C SER A 349 -69.83 20.82 -44.11
N LEU A 350 -70.36 21.87 -43.50
CA LEU A 350 -69.82 22.45 -42.26
C LEU A 350 -70.25 21.66 -41.02
N ASN A 351 -71.48 21.13 -41.00
CA ASN A 351 -71.91 20.19 -39.96
C ASN A 351 -71.00 18.95 -39.93
N ALA A 352 -70.74 18.33 -41.09
CA ALA A 352 -69.88 17.15 -41.17
C ALA A 352 -68.41 17.40 -40.72
N VAL A 353 -67.86 18.60 -40.97
CA VAL A 353 -66.53 18.99 -40.44
C VAL A 353 -66.57 19.18 -38.93
N THR A 354 -67.63 19.81 -38.42
CA THR A 354 -67.84 20.06 -36.98
C THR A 354 -67.96 18.75 -36.20
N ASP A 355 -68.74 17.78 -36.70
CA ASP A 355 -68.88 16.44 -36.11
C ASP A 355 -67.55 15.68 -36.04
N ILE A 356 -66.69 15.83 -37.06
CA ILE A 356 -65.35 15.23 -37.09
C ILE A 356 -64.41 15.92 -36.09
N ALA A 357 -64.48 17.25 -35.99
CA ALA A 357 -63.67 18.02 -35.05
C ALA A 357 -64.06 17.72 -33.59
N ILE A 358 -65.36 17.65 -33.29
CA ILE A 358 -65.88 17.23 -31.98
C ILE A 358 -65.40 15.82 -31.66
N GLN A 359 -65.55 14.86 -32.57
CA GLN A 359 -65.10 13.48 -32.33
C GLN A 359 -63.59 13.39 -32.04
N ILE A 360 -62.74 14.16 -32.72
CA ILE A 360 -61.29 14.18 -32.43
C ILE A 360 -61.00 14.82 -31.07
N ALA A 361 -61.72 15.89 -30.70
CA ALA A 361 -61.59 16.54 -29.40
C ALA A 361 -62.09 15.66 -28.24
N GLU A 362 -63.13 14.85 -28.46
CA GLU A 362 -63.61 13.78 -27.57
C GLU A 362 -62.73 12.52 -27.59
N GLY A 363 -61.52 12.60 -28.17
CA GLY A 363 -60.55 11.51 -28.21
C GLY A 363 -60.88 10.37 -29.18
N ASN A 364 -61.92 10.47 -30.01
CA ASN A 364 -62.24 9.46 -31.03
C ASN A 364 -61.33 9.56 -32.27
N LEU A 365 -60.10 9.09 -32.11
CA LEU A 365 -59.12 8.98 -33.20
C LEU A 365 -59.45 7.85 -34.21
N THR A 366 -60.56 7.12 -34.04
CA THR A 366 -61.04 6.13 -35.03
C THR A 366 -61.94 6.72 -36.13
N VAL A 367 -62.26 8.01 -36.06
CA VAL A 367 -63.17 8.68 -37.01
C VAL A 367 -62.71 8.54 -38.47
N LYS A 368 -63.61 8.09 -39.35
CA LYS A 368 -63.33 7.86 -40.77
C LYS A 368 -63.48 9.15 -41.57
N VAL A 369 -62.44 9.98 -41.55
CA VAL A 369 -62.38 11.20 -42.37
C VAL A 369 -62.24 10.84 -43.86
N GLN A 370 -63.30 11.04 -44.64
CA GLN A 370 -63.29 10.87 -46.10
C GLN A 370 -63.31 12.24 -46.80
N PRO A 371 -62.28 12.60 -47.59
CA PRO A 371 -62.30 13.81 -48.42
C PRO A 371 -63.43 13.76 -49.45
N ARG A 372 -64.15 14.87 -49.64
CA ARG A 372 -65.27 14.98 -50.60
C ARG A 372 -64.82 15.06 -52.05
N SER A 373 -63.59 15.54 -52.29
CA SER A 373 -62.94 15.62 -53.60
C SER A 373 -61.42 15.68 -53.42
N ASP A 374 -60.67 15.70 -54.52
CA ASP A 374 -59.21 15.82 -54.45
C ASP A 374 -58.71 17.20 -54.00
N GLU A 375 -59.52 18.24 -54.18
CA GLU A 375 -59.24 19.61 -53.71
C GLU A 375 -59.70 19.86 -52.25
N ASP A 376 -60.24 18.84 -51.56
CA ASP A 376 -60.71 18.94 -50.17
C ASP A 376 -59.54 18.91 -49.16
N HIS A 377 -58.71 19.96 -49.22
CA HIS A 377 -57.57 20.16 -48.34
C HIS A 377 -57.94 20.13 -46.84
N LEU A 378 -59.16 20.54 -46.50
CA LEU A 378 -59.62 20.59 -45.11
C LEU A 378 -59.79 19.18 -44.53
N LEU A 379 -60.58 18.31 -45.16
CA LEU A 379 -60.72 16.92 -44.70
C LEU A 379 -59.41 16.12 -44.88
N LYS A 380 -58.60 16.42 -45.92
CA LYS A 380 -57.23 15.85 -46.04
C LYS A 380 -56.32 16.27 -44.87
N ALA A 381 -56.45 17.49 -44.34
CA ALA A 381 -55.71 17.94 -43.15
C ALA A 381 -56.21 17.30 -41.85
N PHE A 382 -57.53 17.22 -41.65
CA PHE A 382 -58.12 16.52 -40.48
C PHE A 382 -57.75 15.03 -40.44
N ALA A 383 -57.74 14.34 -41.58
CA ALA A 383 -57.28 12.96 -41.68
C ALA A 383 -55.81 12.80 -41.26
N LYS A 384 -54.93 13.70 -41.73
CA LYS A 384 -53.51 13.73 -41.35
C LYS A 384 -53.31 14.06 -39.86
N MET A 385 -54.14 14.93 -39.29
CA MET A 385 -54.11 15.25 -37.86
C MET A 385 -54.50 14.05 -37.00
N ALA A 386 -55.60 13.36 -37.32
CA ALA A 386 -56.02 12.15 -36.61
C ALA A 386 -54.96 11.04 -36.68
N GLY A 387 -54.32 10.83 -37.84
CA GLY A 387 -53.20 9.89 -38.00
C GLY A 387 -51.97 10.28 -37.19
N ASN A 388 -51.60 11.56 -37.15
CA ASN A 388 -50.47 12.04 -36.34
C ASN A 388 -50.74 11.88 -34.84
N LEU A 389 -51.94 12.24 -34.36
CA LEU A 389 -52.34 12.05 -32.97
C LEU A 389 -52.33 10.57 -32.58
N THR A 390 -52.85 9.69 -33.45
CA THR A 390 -52.81 8.23 -33.27
C THR A 390 -51.38 7.71 -33.09
N ASN A 391 -50.43 8.21 -33.90
CA ASN A 391 -49.01 7.85 -33.79
C ASN A 391 -48.35 8.38 -32.51
N VAL A 392 -48.70 9.58 -32.05
CA VAL A 392 -48.17 10.15 -30.80
C VAL A 392 -48.71 9.38 -29.59
N VAL A 393 -50.02 9.22 -29.48
CA VAL A 393 -50.68 8.46 -28.38
C VAL A 393 -50.19 7.01 -28.37
N GLY A 394 -50.01 6.38 -29.54
CA GLY A 394 -49.44 5.04 -29.66
C GLY A 394 -48.00 4.93 -29.13
N LYS A 395 -47.14 5.93 -29.41
CA LYS A 395 -45.78 5.99 -28.86
C LYS A 395 -45.77 6.20 -27.35
N VAL A 396 -46.57 7.14 -26.82
CA VAL A 396 -46.64 7.36 -25.37
C VAL A 396 -47.15 6.10 -24.66
N LYS A 397 -48.10 5.35 -25.26
CA LYS A 397 -48.51 4.05 -24.74
C LYS A 397 -47.35 3.06 -24.68
N GLN A 398 -46.62 2.88 -25.79
CA GLN A 398 -45.48 1.96 -25.83
C GLN A 398 -44.40 2.34 -24.80
N SER A 399 -44.16 3.64 -24.57
CA SER A 399 -43.26 4.14 -23.52
C SER A 399 -43.79 3.86 -22.11
N ALA A 400 -45.09 3.99 -21.85
CA ALA A 400 -45.68 3.67 -20.55
C ALA A 400 -45.70 2.16 -20.25
N ASP A 401 -46.01 1.34 -21.26
CA ASP A 401 -45.92 -0.12 -21.18
C ASP A 401 -44.47 -0.56 -20.87
N ALA A 402 -43.48 0.02 -21.56
CA ALA A 402 -42.06 -0.24 -21.31
C ALA A 402 -41.58 0.29 -19.93
N LEU A 403 -42.05 1.46 -19.48
CA LEU A 403 -41.73 2.01 -18.16
C LEU A 403 -42.31 1.15 -17.02
N THR A 404 -43.50 0.58 -17.22
CA THR A 404 -44.09 -0.41 -16.29
C THR A 404 -43.18 -1.64 -16.18
N GLN A 405 -42.76 -2.21 -17.31
CA GLN A 405 -41.91 -3.40 -17.33
C GLN A 405 -40.50 -3.12 -16.74
N ALA A 406 -39.92 -1.95 -17.02
CA ALA A 406 -38.63 -1.55 -16.46
C ALA A 406 -38.70 -1.28 -14.95
N SER A 407 -39.77 -0.67 -14.44
CA SER A 407 -39.97 -0.47 -12.99
C SER A 407 -40.21 -1.78 -12.24
N GLU A 408 -40.91 -2.76 -12.85
CA GLU A 408 -41.05 -4.10 -12.28
C GLU A 408 -39.72 -4.88 -12.23
N GLN A 409 -38.88 -4.77 -13.28
CA GLN A 409 -37.53 -5.32 -13.26
C GLN A 409 -36.63 -4.65 -12.23
N LEU A 410 -36.71 -3.32 -12.08
CA LEU A 410 -35.96 -2.56 -11.09
C LEU A 410 -36.37 -2.94 -9.65
N ALA A 411 -37.67 -3.09 -9.38
CA ALA A 411 -38.19 -3.55 -8.09
C ALA A 411 -37.70 -4.96 -7.73
N LEU A 412 -37.68 -5.88 -8.72
CA LEU A 412 -37.16 -7.23 -8.52
C LEU A 412 -35.65 -7.23 -8.25
N ALA A 413 -34.88 -6.48 -9.04
CA ALA A 413 -33.44 -6.36 -8.86
C ALA A 413 -33.05 -5.73 -7.51
N ALA A 414 -33.78 -4.70 -7.08
CA ALA A 414 -33.60 -4.08 -5.76
C ALA A 414 -33.92 -5.07 -4.63
N LYS A 415 -35.02 -5.83 -4.72
CA LYS A 415 -35.34 -6.88 -3.74
C LYS A 415 -34.24 -7.95 -3.66
N GLN A 416 -33.72 -8.40 -4.80
CA GLN A 416 -32.61 -9.37 -4.83
C GLN A 416 -31.30 -8.78 -4.26
N ALA A 417 -31.03 -7.49 -4.50
CA ALA A 417 -29.92 -6.79 -3.87
C ALA A 417 -30.09 -6.75 -2.34
N GLY A 418 -31.26 -6.37 -1.82
CA GLY A 418 -31.54 -6.36 -0.38
C GLY A 418 -31.40 -7.73 0.29
N GLU A 419 -31.88 -8.80 -0.37
CA GLU A 419 -31.67 -10.18 0.09
C GLU A 419 -30.16 -10.54 0.17
N ALA A 420 -29.37 -10.13 -0.83
CA ALA A 420 -27.92 -10.33 -0.82
C ALA A 420 -27.21 -9.48 0.24
N THR A 421 -27.59 -8.21 0.40
CA THR A 421 -27.06 -7.30 1.45
C THR A 421 -27.34 -7.84 2.85
N GLN A 422 -28.53 -8.38 3.09
CA GLN A 422 -28.86 -8.97 4.38
C GLN A 422 -28.13 -10.29 4.64
N GLN A 423 -27.84 -11.09 3.59
CA GLN A 423 -26.94 -12.23 3.70
C GLN A 423 -25.50 -11.79 4.01
N VAL A 424 -24.99 -10.74 3.36
CA VAL A 424 -23.65 -10.16 3.65
C VAL A 424 -23.55 -9.74 5.12
N ALA A 425 -24.53 -8.98 5.63
CA ALA A 425 -24.57 -8.58 7.04
C ALA A 425 -24.56 -9.78 8.01
N SER A 426 -25.28 -10.86 7.69
CA SER A 426 -25.25 -12.09 8.47
C SER A 426 -23.87 -12.75 8.46
N THR A 427 -23.21 -12.85 7.30
CA THR A 427 -21.86 -13.41 7.21
C THR A 427 -20.80 -12.53 7.87
N SER A 428 -20.99 -11.21 7.90
CA SER A 428 -20.16 -10.30 8.71
C SER A 428 -20.33 -10.58 10.20
N GLN A 429 -21.55 -10.74 10.71
CA GLN A 429 -21.75 -11.08 12.13
C GLN A 429 -21.09 -12.42 12.53
N GLU A 430 -21.11 -13.42 11.65
CA GLU A 430 -20.37 -14.67 11.85
C GLU A 430 -18.85 -14.46 11.80
N MET A 431 -18.34 -13.59 10.93
CA MET A 431 -16.91 -13.28 10.79
C MET A 431 -16.36 -12.49 12.00
N ALA A 432 -17.09 -11.48 12.49
CA ALA A 432 -16.74 -10.74 13.70
C ALA A 432 -16.67 -11.65 14.92
N ARG A 433 -17.63 -12.58 15.04
CA ARG A 433 -17.58 -13.61 16.08
C ARG A 433 -16.35 -14.53 15.90
N GLY A 434 -16.10 -15.00 14.69
CA GLY A 434 -14.92 -15.83 14.38
C GLY A 434 -13.60 -15.15 14.76
N ALA A 435 -13.47 -13.85 14.46
CA ALA A 435 -12.35 -13.03 14.88
C ALA A 435 -12.25 -12.91 16.42
N GLY A 436 -13.36 -12.70 17.12
CA GLY A 436 -13.38 -12.68 18.60
C GLY A 436 -12.98 -14.02 19.24
N ASP A 437 -13.55 -15.12 18.74
CA ASP A 437 -13.20 -16.49 19.18
C ASP A 437 -11.71 -16.82 18.87
N GLN A 438 -11.17 -16.31 17.75
CA GLN A 438 -9.75 -16.43 17.37
C GLN A 438 -8.81 -15.58 18.25
N ALA A 439 -9.18 -14.33 18.57
CA ALA A 439 -8.43 -13.46 19.48
C ALA A 439 -8.37 -14.03 20.91
N ALA A 440 -9.49 -14.56 21.42
CA ALA A 440 -9.53 -15.24 22.71
C ALA A 440 -8.63 -16.49 22.73
N THR A 441 -8.65 -17.28 21.64
CA THR A 441 -7.77 -18.45 21.47
C THR A 441 -6.29 -18.05 21.42
N ALA A 442 -5.95 -16.93 20.78
CA ALA A 442 -4.60 -16.39 20.76
C ALA A 442 -4.14 -15.95 22.16
N GLN A 443 -4.97 -15.21 22.92
CA GLN A 443 -4.66 -14.83 24.30
C GLN A 443 -4.43 -16.05 25.22
N GLN A 444 -5.28 -17.08 25.13
CA GLN A 444 -5.10 -18.31 25.89
C GLN A 444 -3.81 -19.05 25.48
N SER A 445 -3.49 -19.06 24.19
CA SER A 445 -2.23 -19.65 23.68
C SER A 445 -1.01 -18.90 24.22
N ALA A 446 -1.04 -17.56 24.27
CA ALA A 446 0.04 -16.77 24.84
C ALA A 446 0.29 -17.07 26.32
N GLN A 447 -0.77 -17.29 27.11
CA GLN A 447 -0.65 -17.73 28.51
C GLN A 447 0.00 -19.13 28.62
N ILE A 448 -0.34 -20.06 27.74
CA ILE A 448 0.29 -21.39 27.66
C ILE A 448 1.78 -21.25 27.32
N MET A 449 2.18 -20.36 26.41
CA MET A 449 3.59 -20.12 26.10
C MET A 449 4.37 -19.52 27.28
N GLN A 450 3.75 -18.63 28.07
CA GLN A 450 4.35 -18.11 29.30
C GLN A 450 4.57 -19.22 30.35
N GLN A 451 3.62 -20.15 30.49
CA GLN A 451 3.78 -21.33 31.35
C GLN A 451 4.85 -22.28 30.82
N LEU A 452 4.92 -22.51 29.50
CA LEU A 452 5.94 -23.34 28.88
C LEU A 452 7.35 -22.78 29.12
N ALA A 453 7.54 -21.45 29.00
CA ALA A 453 8.81 -20.80 29.31
C ALA A 453 9.25 -21.01 30.77
N GLN A 454 8.32 -20.98 31.73
CA GLN A 454 8.62 -21.30 33.14
C GLN A 454 9.03 -22.77 33.33
N ILE A 455 8.37 -23.70 32.63
CA ILE A 455 8.71 -25.13 32.66
C ILE A 455 10.10 -25.38 32.04
N ILE A 456 10.43 -24.69 30.93
CA ILE A 456 11.75 -24.78 30.29
C ILE A 456 12.86 -24.34 31.25
N GLU A 457 12.70 -23.21 31.96
CA GLU A 457 13.69 -22.77 32.96
C GLU A 457 13.79 -23.75 34.15
N GLN A 458 12.68 -24.35 34.59
CA GLN A 458 12.71 -25.40 35.63
C GLN A 458 13.49 -26.66 35.18
N VAL A 459 13.32 -27.11 33.94
CA VAL A 459 14.09 -28.25 33.39
C VAL A 459 15.56 -27.86 33.18
N ALA A 460 15.85 -26.62 32.77
CA ALA A 460 17.20 -26.11 32.64
C ALA A 460 17.92 -25.96 34.00
N GLN A 461 17.20 -25.62 35.08
CA GLN A 461 17.74 -25.64 36.44
C GLN A 461 17.94 -27.07 36.93
N GLY A 462 16.96 -27.97 36.74
CA GLY A 462 17.10 -29.38 37.10
C GLY A 462 18.28 -30.06 36.39
N SER A 463 18.56 -29.69 35.14
CA SER A 463 19.74 -30.16 34.40
C SER A 463 21.05 -29.62 34.97
N ARG A 464 21.10 -28.36 35.45
CA ARG A 464 22.25 -27.80 36.17
C ARG A 464 22.49 -28.54 37.50
N ASP A 465 21.43 -28.77 38.28
CA ASP A 465 21.49 -29.48 39.56
C ASP A 465 21.93 -30.94 39.35
N GLN A 466 21.48 -31.58 38.26
CA GLN A 466 21.87 -32.93 37.87
C GLN A 466 23.35 -33.01 37.46
N ALA A 467 23.89 -32.00 36.75
CA ALA A 467 25.31 -31.92 36.42
C ALA A 467 26.20 -31.77 37.68
N GLU A 468 25.77 -30.96 38.65
CA GLU A 468 26.46 -30.85 39.94
C GLU A 468 26.39 -32.17 40.74
N GLY A 469 25.24 -32.84 40.72
CA GLY A 469 25.05 -34.18 41.30
C GLY A 469 25.97 -35.24 40.69
N VAL A 470 26.10 -35.25 39.36
CA VAL A 470 27.04 -36.09 38.60
C VAL A 470 28.48 -35.84 39.08
N GLY A 471 28.94 -34.58 39.11
CA GLY A 471 30.30 -34.24 39.55
C GLY A 471 30.61 -34.73 40.97
N LYS A 472 29.68 -34.52 41.92
CA LYS A 472 29.78 -35.00 43.31
C LYS A 472 29.85 -36.52 43.39
N ALA A 473 29.02 -37.22 42.61
CA ALA A 473 28.99 -38.68 42.60
C ALA A 473 30.27 -39.28 41.98
N THR A 474 30.83 -38.67 40.92
CA THR A 474 32.15 -39.04 40.38
C THR A 474 33.26 -38.88 41.43
N THR A 475 33.24 -37.80 42.23
CA THR A 475 34.20 -37.62 43.33
C THR A 475 34.08 -38.73 44.38
N ALA A 476 32.86 -39.03 44.85
CA ALA A 476 32.61 -40.10 45.82
C ALA A 476 33.03 -41.50 45.31
N ILE A 477 32.83 -41.78 44.02
CA ILE A 477 33.32 -43.01 43.36
C ILE A 477 34.84 -43.10 43.39
N GLY A 478 35.56 -42.00 43.15
CA GLY A 478 37.02 -41.94 43.26
C GLY A 478 37.51 -42.22 44.69
N GLU A 479 36.82 -41.67 45.70
CA GLU A 479 37.12 -41.94 47.12
C GLU A 479 36.85 -43.40 47.51
N ILE A 480 35.76 -44.01 47.00
CA ILE A 480 35.47 -45.44 47.17
C ILE A 480 36.57 -46.29 46.52
N SER A 481 36.92 -46.04 45.25
CA SER A 481 37.97 -46.79 44.55
C SER A 481 39.31 -46.77 45.30
N THR A 482 39.74 -45.57 45.73
CA THR A 482 40.94 -45.36 46.56
C THR A 482 40.87 -46.12 47.89
N SER A 483 39.68 -46.15 48.51
CA SER A 483 39.45 -46.89 49.75
C SER A 483 39.51 -48.41 49.55
N MET A 484 39.08 -48.92 48.38
CA MET A 484 39.15 -50.35 48.08
C MET A 484 40.57 -50.83 47.77
N GLU A 485 41.39 -50.03 47.07
CA GLU A 485 42.82 -50.32 46.93
C GLU A 485 43.52 -50.38 48.30
N ALA A 486 43.21 -49.43 49.19
CA ALA A 486 43.72 -49.45 50.56
C ALA A 486 43.23 -50.67 51.35
N MET A 487 41.97 -51.09 51.17
CA MET A 487 41.41 -52.28 51.82
C MET A 487 42.08 -53.57 51.35
N ALA A 488 42.26 -53.75 50.04
CA ALA A 488 42.95 -54.91 49.47
C ALA A 488 44.42 -55.00 49.93
N LYS A 489 45.11 -53.85 49.99
CA LYS A 489 46.48 -53.75 50.54
C LYS A 489 46.54 -54.13 52.02
N ASN A 490 45.57 -53.68 52.82
CA ASN A 490 45.48 -54.02 54.25
C ASN A 490 45.15 -55.51 54.47
N ALA A 491 44.27 -56.09 53.65
CA ALA A 491 43.96 -57.51 53.66
C ALA A 491 45.21 -58.36 53.32
N GLY A 492 45.96 -58.00 52.28
CA GLY A 492 47.23 -58.66 51.94
C GLY A 492 48.28 -58.58 53.07
N ALA A 493 48.39 -57.43 53.74
CA ALA A 493 49.27 -57.28 54.91
C ALA A 493 48.82 -58.15 56.10
N ALA A 494 47.52 -58.20 56.39
CA ALA A 494 46.95 -59.02 57.45
C ALA A 494 47.10 -60.53 57.16
N SER A 495 46.98 -60.95 55.89
CA SER A 495 47.19 -62.34 55.46
C SER A 495 48.63 -62.78 55.74
N ASN A 496 49.61 -61.96 55.35
CA ASN A 496 51.03 -62.24 55.61
C ASN A 496 51.36 -62.25 57.11
N GLY A 497 50.74 -61.36 57.89
CA GLY A 497 50.85 -61.36 59.36
C GLY A 497 50.29 -62.64 60.00
N SER A 498 49.09 -63.06 59.58
CA SER A 498 48.41 -64.28 60.07
C SER A 498 49.22 -65.53 59.72
N LYS A 499 49.74 -65.63 58.49
CA LYS A 499 50.64 -66.70 58.06
C LYS A 499 51.94 -66.76 58.86
N THR A 500 52.51 -65.61 59.21
CA THR A 500 53.72 -65.52 60.05
C THR A 500 53.43 -65.95 61.49
N ALA A 501 52.28 -65.54 62.05
CA ALA A 501 51.84 -65.96 63.37
C ALA A 501 51.55 -67.46 63.44
N ALA A 502 50.92 -68.04 62.41
CA ALA A 502 50.67 -69.48 62.31
C ALA A 502 51.97 -70.29 62.22
N ASP A 503 52.94 -69.87 61.40
CA ASP A 503 54.26 -70.51 61.30
C ASP A 503 55.02 -70.47 62.64
N ALA A 504 54.98 -69.33 63.34
CA ALA A 504 55.57 -69.19 64.67
C ALA A 504 54.87 -70.07 65.72
N ALA A 505 53.53 -70.11 65.72
CA ALA A 505 52.74 -70.93 66.64
C ALA A 505 52.96 -72.43 66.41
N GLY A 506 52.99 -72.89 65.16
CA GLY A 506 53.27 -74.29 64.81
C GLY A 506 54.67 -74.74 65.20
N LYS A 507 55.69 -73.89 64.97
CA LYS A 507 57.05 -74.14 65.46
C LYS A 507 57.12 -74.16 66.99
N GLY A 508 56.33 -73.33 67.66
CA GLY A 508 56.17 -73.34 69.12
C GLY A 508 55.53 -74.63 69.63
N ALA A 509 54.40 -75.05 69.06
CA ALA A 509 53.65 -76.23 69.47
C ALA A 509 54.50 -77.52 69.35
N GLU A 510 55.24 -77.68 68.25
CA GLU A 510 56.18 -78.80 68.08
C GLU A 510 57.32 -78.75 69.12
N LYS A 511 57.78 -77.57 69.56
CA LYS A 511 58.77 -77.45 70.64
C LYS A 511 58.19 -77.72 72.03
N ALA A 512 56.94 -77.34 72.27
CA ALA A 512 56.20 -77.71 73.49
C ALA A 512 56.05 -79.24 73.56
N LYS A 513 55.58 -79.88 72.48
CA LYS A 513 55.47 -81.34 72.35
C LYS A 513 56.80 -82.06 72.57
N GLN A 514 57.89 -81.63 71.93
CA GLN A 514 59.24 -82.20 72.15
C GLN A 514 59.70 -82.06 73.61
N THR A 515 59.20 -81.06 74.35
CA THR A 515 59.44 -80.86 75.79
C THR A 515 58.58 -81.81 76.63
N VAL A 516 57.29 -81.99 76.29
CA VAL A 516 56.37 -82.96 76.92
C VAL A 516 56.94 -84.38 76.84
N GLU A 517 57.31 -84.85 75.64
CA GLU A 517 57.99 -86.13 75.44
C GLU A 517 59.34 -86.21 76.19
N GLY A 518 60.00 -85.08 76.39
CA GLY A 518 61.21 -84.96 77.21
C GLY A 518 60.95 -85.24 78.69
N MET A 519 59.91 -84.64 79.25
CA MET A 519 59.51 -84.83 80.65
C MET A 519 59.04 -86.25 80.93
N GLU A 520 58.37 -86.93 79.98
CA GLU A 520 58.01 -88.35 80.13
C GLU A 520 59.26 -89.24 80.27
N ARG A 521 60.28 -89.01 79.42
CA ARG A 521 61.57 -89.72 79.49
C ARG A 521 62.30 -89.43 80.80
N ILE A 522 62.25 -88.19 81.31
CA ILE A 522 62.83 -87.83 82.60
C ILE A 522 62.08 -88.52 83.76
N THR A 523 60.75 -88.51 83.75
CA THR A 523 59.91 -89.18 84.77
C THR A 523 60.27 -90.66 84.89
N ALA A 524 60.28 -91.38 83.77
CA ALA A 524 60.66 -92.80 83.74
C ALA A 524 62.10 -93.06 84.24
N THR A 525 63.02 -92.11 84.02
CA THR A 525 64.41 -92.20 84.50
C THR A 525 64.52 -91.95 86.01
N VAL A 526 63.73 -91.01 86.54
CA VAL A 526 63.67 -90.70 87.99
C VAL A 526 62.99 -91.84 88.76
N ASP A 527 61.93 -92.45 88.22
CA ASP A 527 61.26 -93.59 88.83
C ASP A 527 62.17 -94.84 88.91
N ASP A 528 62.94 -95.13 87.86
CA ASP A 528 63.94 -96.21 87.86
C ASP A 528 65.09 -95.93 88.85
N ALA A 529 65.59 -94.70 88.91
CA ALA A 529 66.59 -94.29 89.90
C ALA A 529 66.06 -94.42 91.34
N SER A 530 64.84 -93.95 91.60
CA SER A 530 64.14 -94.07 92.89
C SER A 530 63.94 -95.54 93.28
N SER A 531 63.54 -96.40 92.35
CA SER A 531 63.43 -97.86 92.54
C SER A 531 64.76 -98.50 92.92
N LYS A 532 65.86 -98.12 92.24
CA LYS A 532 67.22 -98.64 92.51
C LYS A 532 67.75 -98.20 93.88
N VAL A 533 67.56 -96.93 94.25
CA VAL A 533 68.01 -96.40 95.55
C VAL A 533 67.14 -96.95 96.69
N THR A 534 65.84 -97.16 96.48
CA THR A 534 64.97 -97.87 97.45
C THR A 534 65.47 -99.29 97.72
N LYS A 535 65.91 -100.02 96.67
CA LYS A 535 66.54 -101.35 96.82
C LYS A 535 67.85 -101.29 97.63
N LEU A 536 68.72 -100.31 97.36
CA LEU A 536 69.92 -100.07 98.16
C LEU A 536 69.58 -99.78 99.64
N GLY A 537 68.46 -99.11 99.91
CA GLY A 537 67.91 -98.93 101.26
C GLY A 537 67.59 -100.25 101.94
N THR A 538 66.81 -101.12 101.28
CA THR A 538 66.48 -102.45 101.83
C THR A 538 67.71 -103.33 102.06
N GLN A 539 68.69 -103.30 101.15
CA GLN A 539 69.97 -104.02 101.33
C GLN A 539 70.81 -103.43 102.47
N SER A 540 70.76 -102.12 102.69
CA SER A 540 71.41 -101.46 103.84
C SER A 540 70.73 -101.80 105.16
N GLU A 541 69.43 -102.11 105.17
CA GLU A 541 68.71 -102.63 106.33
C GLU A 541 69.10 -104.09 106.63
N GLU A 542 69.23 -104.93 105.59
CA GLU A 542 69.72 -106.32 105.71
C GLU A 542 71.16 -106.38 106.25
N ILE A 543 72.07 -105.55 105.70
CA ILE A 543 73.45 -105.45 106.21
C ILE A 543 73.44 -104.95 107.67
N GLY A 544 72.57 -104.00 108.03
CA GLY A 544 72.42 -103.56 109.42
C GLY A 544 72.04 -104.70 110.38
N LYS A 545 71.15 -105.60 109.96
CA LYS A 545 70.76 -106.80 110.73
C LYS A 545 71.94 -107.79 110.84
N ILE A 546 72.69 -108.00 109.76
CA ILE A 546 73.87 -108.87 109.77
C ILE A 546 74.94 -108.32 110.72
N VAL A 547 75.21 -107.01 110.68
CA VAL A 547 76.22 -106.37 111.54
C VAL A 547 75.85 -106.46 113.02
N ALA A 548 74.57 -106.33 113.38
CA ALA A 548 74.10 -106.55 114.74
C ALA A 548 74.35 -108.00 115.21
N VAL A 549 74.08 -109.00 114.36
CA VAL A 549 74.37 -110.42 114.67
C VAL A 549 75.88 -110.68 114.82
N ILE A 550 76.75 -109.98 114.07
CA ILE A 550 78.20 -110.11 114.25
C ILE A 550 78.66 -109.43 115.55
N ASP A 551 78.04 -108.33 115.98
CA ASP A 551 78.30 -107.71 117.29
C ASP A 551 77.87 -108.63 118.46
N ASP A 552 76.70 -109.26 118.36
CA ASP A 552 76.26 -110.31 119.30
C ASP A 552 77.25 -111.49 119.35
N ILE A 553 77.73 -111.96 118.19
CA ILE A 553 78.75 -113.02 118.10
C ILE A 553 80.07 -112.56 118.70
N ALA A 554 80.48 -111.30 118.50
CA ALA A 554 81.69 -110.75 119.09
C ALA A 554 81.57 -110.65 120.63
N ALA A 555 80.43 -110.20 121.15
CA ALA A 555 80.15 -110.17 122.58
C ALA A 555 80.16 -111.59 123.20
N GLN A 556 79.54 -112.56 122.55
CA GLN A 556 79.58 -113.98 122.98
C GLN A 556 80.99 -114.56 122.91
N THR A 557 81.76 -114.25 121.85
CA THR A 557 83.15 -114.72 121.69
C THR A 557 84.06 -114.11 122.74
N ASN A 558 83.89 -112.82 123.09
CA ASN A 558 84.61 -112.15 124.16
C ASN A 558 84.33 -112.82 125.53
N LEU A 559 83.07 -113.14 125.83
CA LEU A 559 82.70 -113.86 127.05
C LEU A 559 83.24 -115.30 127.09
N LEU A 560 83.18 -116.03 125.97
CA LEU A 560 83.76 -117.38 125.85
C LEU A 560 85.28 -117.35 126.04
N ALA A 561 85.96 -116.38 125.42
CA ALA A 561 87.40 -116.20 125.53
C ALA A 561 87.83 -115.76 126.94
N LEU A 562 87.05 -114.91 127.60
CA LEU A 562 87.26 -114.54 129.01
C LEU A 562 87.11 -115.75 129.94
N ASN A 563 86.05 -116.56 129.76
CA ASN A 563 85.85 -117.78 130.54
C ASN A 563 86.99 -118.80 130.31
N ALA A 564 87.43 -118.97 129.05
CA ALA A 564 88.57 -119.82 128.71
C ALA A 564 89.89 -119.31 129.30
N ALA A 565 90.13 -118.00 129.31
CA ALA A 565 91.31 -117.39 129.93
C ALA A 565 91.31 -117.57 131.46
N ILE A 566 90.15 -117.44 132.12
CA ILE A 566 89.98 -117.68 133.55
C ILE A 566 90.30 -119.14 133.89
N GLU A 567 89.73 -120.11 133.17
CA GLU A 567 89.94 -121.53 133.47
C GLU A 567 91.36 -122.00 133.10
N ALA A 568 91.96 -121.42 132.05
CA ALA A 568 93.36 -121.65 131.70
C ALA A 568 94.33 -121.06 132.74
N ALA A 569 94.04 -119.90 133.34
CA ALA A 569 94.80 -119.38 134.47
C ALA A 569 94.67 -120.28 135.71
N ARG A 570 93.49 -120.87 135.93
CA ARG A 570 93.21 -121.87 136.98
C ARG A 570 94.05 -123.14 136.84
N ALA A 571 94.36 -123.55 135.61
CA ALA A 571 95.20 -124.72 135.30
C ALA A 571 96.73 -124.48 135.45
N GLY A 572 97.15 -123.28 135.88
CA GLY A 572 98.55 -122.98 136.20
C GLY A 572 99.51 -123.16 135.01
N GLU A 573 100.70 -123.71 135.27
CA GLU A 573 101.74 -123.92 134.25
C GLU A 573 101.24 -124.74 133.04
N HIS A 574 100.31 -125.70 133.24
CA HIS A 574 99.75 -126.49 132.15
C HIS A 574 98.74 -125.72 131.28
N GLY A 575 98.04 -124.74 131.86
CA GLY A 575 97.10 -123.88 131.12
C GLY A 575 97.75 -122.69 130.41
N ARG A 576 99.03 -122.40 130.68
CA ARG A 576 99.72 -121.17 130.29
C ARG A 576 99.70 -120.86 128.79
N GLY A 577 99.79 -121.88 127.93
CA GLY A 577 99.63 -121.71 126.48
C GLY A 577 98.18 -121.41 126.04
N PHE A 578 97.21 -122.08 126.66
CA PHE A 578 95.77 -121.84 126.43
C PHE A 578 95.33 -120.44 126.89
N ALA A 579 95.91 -119.93 127.98
CA ALA A 579 95.61 -118.59 128.48
C ALA A 579 96.03 -117.49 127.49
N VAL A 580 97.21 -117.63 126.85
CA VAL A 580 97.68 -116.71 125.81
C VAL A 580 96.77 -116.74 124.58
N VAL A 581 96.40 -117.93 124.10
CA VAL A 581 95.45 -118.06 122.98
C VAL A 581 94.08 -117.46 123.34
N SER A 582 93.61 -117.68 124.56
CA SER A 582 92.29 -117.19 125.01
C SER A 582 92.27 -115.66 125.11
N ASP A 583 93.28 -115.01 125.69
CA ASP A 583 93.32 -113.54 125.73
C ASP A 583 93.55 -112.91 124.33
N GLU A 584 94.19 -113.62 123.40
CA GLU A 584 94.30 -113.16 122.01
C GLU A 584 92.98 -113.28 121.24
N VAL A 585 92.20 -114.35 121.45
CA VAL A 585 90.81 -114.44 120.96
C VAL A 585 89.92 -113.39 121.63
N ARG A 586 90.15 -113.07 122.90
CA ARG A 586 89.43 -112.01 123.64
C ARG A 586 89.67 -110.64 123.02
N LYS A 587 90.93 -110.26 122.77
CA LYS A 587 91.31 -109.04 122.04
C LYS A 587 90.78 -109.02 120.61
N LEU A 588 90.78 -110.17 119.92
CA LEU A 588 90.21 -110.27 118.57
C LEU A 588 88.70 -109.98 118.61
N ALA A 589 87.96 -110.53 119.58
CA ALA A 589 86.55 -110.27 119.77
C ALA A 589 86.25 -108.80 120.16
N GLU A 590 87.06 -108.19 121.05
CA GLU A 590 86.98 -106.76 121.36
C GLU A 590 87.21 -105.88 120.11
N ARG A 591 88.18 -106.25 119.26
CA ARG A 591 88.42 -105.57 117.97
C ARG A 591 87.28 -105.80 116.97
N THR A 592 86.69 -106.98 116.92
CA THR A 592 85.53 -107.26 116.08
C THR A 592 84.33 -106.43 116.52
N ALA A 593 84.06 -106.31 117.83
CA ALA A 593 82.99 -105.46 118.37
C ALA A 593 83.20 -103.95 118.05
N SER A 594 84.44 -103.45 118.13
CA SER A 594 84.74 -102.07 117.70
C SER A 594 84.48 -101.88 116.21
N ALA A 595 84.97 -102.81 115.38
CA ALA A 595 84.80 -102.74 113.93
C ALA A 595 83.34 -102.91 113.48
N THR A 596 82.55 -103.79 114.10
CA THR A 596 81.11 -103.92 113.82
C THR A 596 80.36 -102.66 114.23
N LYS A 597 80.73 -102.02 115.34
CA LYS A 597 80.14 -100.74 115.75
C LYS A 597 80.45 -99.61 114.75
N GLU A 598 81.69 -99.51 114.29
CA GLU A 598 82.08 -98.57 113.22
C GLU A 598 81.30 -98.83 111.92
N ILE A 599 81.15 -100.10 111.52
CA ILE A 599 80.32 -100.48 110.37
C ILE A 599 78.84 -100.17 110.62
N ALA A 600 78.31 -100.36 111.82
CA ALA A 600 76.92 -100.05 112.15
C ALA A 600 76.63 -98.55 112.05
N ASP A 601 77.56 -97.69 112.48
CA ASP A 601 77.42 -96.24 112.34
C ASP A 601 77.61 -95.79 110.87
N LEU A 602 78.48 -96.43 110.09
CA LEU A 602 78.53 -96.23 108.63
C LEU A 602 77.20 -96.63 107.95
N ILE A 603 76.63 -97.78 108.32
CA ILE A 603 75.36 -98.26 107.77
C ILE A 603 74.18 -97.36 108.16
N ARG A 604 74.13 -96.84 109.40
CA ARG A 604 73.15 -95.82 109.81
C ARG A 604 73.26 -94.54 108.96
N ASN A 605 74.47 -94.08 108.67
CA ASN A 605 74.70 -92.92 107.82
C ASN A 605 74.30 -93.19 106.35
N ILE A 606 74.55 -94.40 105.83
CA ILE A 606 74.08 -94.82 104.50
C ILE A 606 72.54 -94.89 104.45
N GLN A 607 71.90 -95.52 105.44
CA GLN A 607 70.43 -95.59 105.53
C GLN A 607 69.79 -94.19 105.56
N LYS A 608 70.38 -93.26 106.34
CA LYS A 608 69.95 -91.86 106.36
C LYS A 608 70.12 -91.18 105.00
N GLY A 609 71.30 -91.28 104.39
CA GLY A 609 71.57 -90.68 103.08
C GLY A 609 70.69 -91.25 101.95
N VAL A 610 70.36 -92.54 102.02
CA VAL A 610 69.38 -93.17 101.12
C VAL A 610 67.98 -92.62 101.33
N ALA A 611 67.52 -92.45 102.58
CA ALA A 611 66.21 -91.85 102.86
C ALA A 611 66.12 -90.39 102.37
N GLU A 612 67.18 -89.60 102.56
CA GLU A 612 67.29 -88.24 102.04
C GLU A 612 67.29 -88.22 100.49
N ALA A 613 68.00 -89.15 99.84
CA ALA A 613 68.01 -89.29 98.38
C ALA A 613 66.65 -89.72 97.79
N VAL A 614 65.95 -90.67 98.42
CA VAL A 614 64.58 -91.06 98.01
C VAL A 614 63.63 -89.88 98.12
N ARG A 615 63.71 -89.08 99.19
CA ARG A 615 62.88 -87.87 99.34
C ARG A 615 63.16 -86.85 98.24
N ALA A 616 64.44 -86.59 97.94
CA ALA A 616 64.84 -85.68 96.87
C ALA A 616 64.39 -86.15 95.47
N MET A 617 64.37 -87.47 95.22
CA MET A 617 63.82 -88.00 93.95
C MET A 617 62.29 -87.97 93.88
N GLN A 618 61.58 -88.09 95.01
CA GLN A 618 60.13 -87.87 95.06
C GLN A 618 59.77 -86.40 94.81
N GLU A 619 60.53 -85.46 95.38
CA GLU A 619 60.41 -84.03 95.12
C GLU A 619 60.69 -83.72 93.63
N GLY A 620 61.81 -84.22 93.08
CA GLY A 620 62.16 -84.06 91.67
C GLY A 620 61.16 -84.71 90.69
N ALA A 621 60.59 -85.87 91.02
CA ALA A 621 59.55 -86.50 90.20
C ALA A 621 58.27 -85.64 90.13
N GLN A 622 57.93 -84.96 91.23
CA GLN A 622 56.80 -84.02 91.24
C GLN A 622 57.12 -82.73 90.45
N GLU A 623 58.32 -82.17 90.56
CA GLU A 623 58.73 -81.01 89.73
C GLU A 623 58.68 -81.34 88.23
N VAL A 624 59.16 -82.52 87.81
CA VAL A 624 59.10 -82.97 86.41
C VAL A 624 57.66 -83.14 85.93
N LYS A 625 56.76 -83.62 86.80
CA LYS A 625 55.33 -83.78 86.50
C LYS A 625 54.59 -82.45 86.36
N ASP A 626 54.94 -81.45 87.18
CA ASP A 626 54.39 -80.10 87.03
C ASP A 626 55.00 -79.40 85.80
N GLY A 627 56.27 -79.65 85.49
CA GLY A 627 56.92 -79.24 84.24
C GLY A 627 56.27 -79.84 82.98
N TYR A 628 55.92 -81.12 83.00
CA TYR A 628 55.13 -81.79 81.96
C TYR A 628 53.79 -81.09 81.74
N LYS A 629 53.06 -80.81 82.83
CA LYS A 629 51.76 -80.15 82.77
C LYS A 629 51.86 -78.74 82.17
N LEU A 630 52.84 -77.94 82.58
CA LEU A 630 53.08 -76.61 82.03
C LEU A 630 53.48 -76.66 80.55
N ALA A 631 54.30 -77.63 80.15
CA ALA A 631 54.67 -77.82 78.74
C ALA A 631 53.48 -78.24 77.87
N SER A 632 52.60 -79.11 78.38
CA SER A 632 51.35 -79.49 77.70
C SER A 632 50.43 -78.28 77.53
N GLN A 633 50.17 -77.54 78.60
CA GLN A 633 49.31 -76.34 78.58
C GLN A 633 49.84 -75.24 77.63
N ALA A 634 51.17 -75.12 77.50
CA ALA A 634 51.78 -74.24 76.50
C ALA A 634 51.56 -74.75 75.06
N GLY A 635 51.60 -76.07 74.84
CA GLY A 635 51.26 -76.69 73.56
C GLY A 635 49.79 -76.47 73.17
N ASP A 636 48.87 -76.74 74.09
CA ASP A 636 47.42 -76.54 73.91
C ASP A 636 47.11 -75.09 73.50
N ALA A 637 47.68 -74.11 74.21
CA ALA A 637 47.51 -72.68 73.91
C ALA A 637 48.09 -72.27 72.53
N LEU A 638 49.14 -72.94 72.06
CA LEU A 638 49.71 -72.69 70.73
C LEU A 638 48.87 -73.34 69.61
N GLU A 639 48.20 -74.47 69.88
CA GLU A 639 47.21 -75.06 68.98
C GLU A 639 45.95 -74.18 68.85
N ASP A 640 45.52 -73.53 69.93
CA ASP A 640 44.41 -72.57 69.86
C ASP A 640 44.79 -71.28 69.11
N ILE A 641 46.05 -70.85 69.17
CA ILE A 641 46.57 -69.77 68.30
C ILE A 641 46.60 -70.20 66.83
N LEU A 642 46.91 -71.47 66.51
CA LEU A 642 46.79 -71.99 65.14
C LEU A 642 45.34 -71.96 64.64
N LYS A 643 44.37 -72.38 65.46
CA LYS A 643 42.93 -72.30 65.11
C LYS A 643 42.47 -70.86 64.90
N ALA A 644 42.88 -69.94 65.77
CA ALA A 644 42.54 -68.52 65.65
C ALA A 644 43.16 -67.87 64.39
N THR A 645 44.42 -68.16 64.09
CA THR A 645 45.11 -67.59 62.90
C THR A 645 44.59 -68.18 61.59
N ALA A 646 44.10 -69.42 61.58
CA ALA A 646 43.34 -69.98 60.46
C ALA A 646 42.03 -69.22 60.24
N ALA A 647 41.18 -69.08 61.27
CA ALA A 647 39.90 -68.37 61.16
C ALA A 647 40.05 -66.89 60.74
N VAL A 648 41.11 -66.22 61.18
CA VAL A 648 41.46 -64.86 60.71
C VAL A 648 41.87 -64.86 59.24
N SER A 649 42.55 -65.91 58.75
CA SER A 649 42.92 -66.02 57.33
C SER A 649 41.69 -66.21 56.44
N ASP A 650 40.75 -67.08 56.83
CA ASP A 650 39.46 -67.27 56.15
C ASP A 650 38.67 -65.95 56.07
N GLN A 651 38.65 -65.17 57.16
CA GLN A 651 37.99 -63.87 57.19
C GLN A 651 38.67 -62.82 56.29
N ILE A 652 40.00 -62.89 56.13
CA ILE A 652 40.76 -62.01 55.23
C ILE A 652 40.51 -62.36 53.75
N GLU A 653 40.30 -63.63 53.43
CA GLU A 653 39.89 -64.06 52.08
C GLU A 653 38.50 -63.48 51.73
N GLN A 654 37.54 -63.53 52.65
CA GLN A 654 36.22 -62.90 52.49
C GLN A 654 36.31 -61.37 52.32
N ILE A 655 37.16 -60.69 53.09
CA ILE A 655 37.40 -59.25 52.94
C ILE A 655 37.99 -58.93 51.56
N SER A 656 38.92 -59.75 51.07
CA SER A 656 39.56 -59.55 49.76
C SER A 656 38.56 -59.73 48.61
N ALA A 657 37.77 -60.81 48.63
CA ALA A 657 36.72 -61.05 47.64
C ALA A 657 35.63 -59.95 47.65
N GLY A 658 35.23 -59.49 48.84
CA GLY A 658 34.32 -58.35 48.97
C GLY A 658 34.91 -57.05 48.43
N ALA A 659 36.21 -56.82 48.59
CA ALA A 659 36.88 -55.65 48.06
C ALA A 659 36.97 -55.65 46.51
N GLU A 660 37.26 -56.81 45.92
CA GLU A 660 37.24 -56.99 44.45
C GLU A 660 35.83 -56.80 43.89
N GLN A 661 34.79 -57.34 44.54
CA GLN A 661 33.40 -57.15 44.13
C GLN A 661 32.98 -55.68 44.16
N ILE A 662 33.31 -54.94 45.23
CA ILE A 662 33.01 -53.49 45.31
C ILE A 662 33.78 -52.72 44.23
N SER A 663 35.05 -53.07 43.95
CA SER A 663 35.81 -52.45 42.86
C SER A 663 35.15 -52.69 41.49
N ALA A 664 34.68 -53.91 41.21
CA ALA A 664 33.92 -54.20 39.99
C ALA A 664 32.64 -53.37 39.88
N SER A 665 31.82 -53.31 40.94
CA SER A 665 30.61 -52.47 40.99
C SER A 665 30.92 -50.98 40.88
N THR A 666 32.06 -50.52 41.38
CA THR A 666 32.51 -49.12 41.28
C THR A 666 32.81 -48.74 39.83
N ASN A 667 33.41 -49.64 39.03
CA ASN A 667 33.62 -49.44 37.60
C ASN A 667 32.31 -49.43 36.80
N GLU A 668 31.32 -50.26 37.18
CA GLU A 668 29.98 -50.21 36.58
C GLU A 668 29.28 -48.87 36.88
N LEU A 669 29.38 -48.37 38.12
CA LEU A 669 28.83 -47.07 38.51
C LEU A 669 29.47 -45.89 37.75
N VAL A 670 30.76 -45.94 37.39
CA VAL A 670 31.38 -44.93 36.50
C VAL A 670 30.62 -44.86 35.17
N SER A 671 30.39 -46.01 34.53
CA SER A 671 29.68 -46.07 33.25
C SER A 671 28.23 -45.60 33.38
N VAL A 672 27.55 -45.90 34.50
CA VAL A 672 26.20 -45.35 34.77
C VAL A 672 26.24 -43.82 34.89
N ILE A 673 27.23 -43.24 35.58
CA ILE A 673 27.36 -41.78 35.70
C ILE A 673 27.69 -41.12 34.36
N ASP A 674 28.57 -41.68 33.53
CA ASP A 674 28.87 -41.13 32.20
C ASP A 674 27.61 -41.05 31.33
N ASN A 675 26.76 -42.08 31.37
CA ASN A 675 25.45 -42.07 30.69
C ASN A 675 24.52 -40.97 31.25
N VAL A 676 24.47 -40.76 32.57
CA VAL A 676 23.69 -39.68 33.19
C VAL A 676 24.24 -38.30 32.81
N GLY A 677 25.57 -38.14 32.67
CA GLY A 677 26.21 -36.94 32.13
C GLY A 677 25.74 -36.64 30.71
N SER A 678 25.79 -37.62 29.80
CA SER A 678 25.33 -37.45 28.42
C SER A 678 23.84 -37.12 28.31
N ILE A 679 22.99 -37.72 29.15
CA ILE A 679 21.56 -37.35 29.26
C ILE A 679 21.40 -35.89 29.73
N THR A 680 22.27 -35.41 30.63
CA THR A 680 22.21 -34.04 31.15
C THR A 680 22.61 -33.00 30.08
N GLU A 681 23.62 -33.30 29.26
CA GLU A 681 23.95 -32.48 28.07
C GLU A 681 22.80 -32.46 27.06
N MET A 682 22.19 -33.62 26.80
CA MET A 682 21.05 -33.75 25.87
C MET A 682 19.82 -32.96 26.34
N ASN A 683 19.49 -33.04 27.64
CA ASN A 683 18.42 -32.25 28.25
C ASN A 683 18.70 -30.74 28.16
N THR A 684 19.95 -30.32 28.39
CA THR A 684 20.36 -28.92 28.29
C THR A 684 20.15 -28.39 26.85
N ALA A 685 20.64 -29.13 25.84
CA ALA A 685 20.43 -28.78 24.44
C ALA A 685 18.94 -28.75 24.06
N ALA A 686 18.15 -29.72 24.54
CA ALA A 686 16.70 -29.76 24.33
C ALA A 686 16.00 -28.53 24.94
N THR A 687 16.35 -28.10 26.17
CA THR A 687 15.76 -26.88 26.76
C THR A 687 16.10 -25.61 25.99
N GLN A 688 17.32 -25.49 25.43
CA GLN A 688 17.67 -24.34 24.59
C GLN A 688 16.92 -24.34 23.24
N GLN A 689 16.71 -25.51 22.63
CA GLN A 689 15.86 -25.62 21.45
C GLN A 689 14.39 -25.29 21.77
N MET A 690 13.85 -25.83 22.87
CA MET A 690 12.49 -25.52 23.33
C MET A 690 12.29 -24.04 23.62
N ALA A 691 13.28 -23.34 24.20
CA ALA A 691 13.22 -21.90 24.43
C ALA A 691 13.06 -21.13 23.11
N SER A 692 13.89 -21.46 22.10
CA SER A 692 13.82 -20.82 20.77
C SER A 692 12.47 -21.07 20.07
N THR A 693 11.99 -22.32 20.06
CA THR A 693 10.67 -22.66 19.49
C THR A 693 9.53 -22.01 20.28
N SER A 694 9.67 -21.85 21.60
CA SER A 694 8.68 -21.14 22.42
C SER A 694 8.58 -19.65 22.08
N GLU A 695 9.70 -19.01 21.73
CA GLU A 695 9.72 -17.61 21.28
C GLU A 695 9.10 -17.45 19.87
N GLU A 696 9.39 -18.39 18.96
CA GLU A 696 8.85 -18.41 17.59
C GLU A 696 7.33 -18.67 17.54
N VAL A 697 6.84 -19.60 18.37
CA VAL A 697 5.39 -19.82 18.56
C VAL A 697 4.74 -18.60 19.23
N GLY A 698 5.43 -17.93 20.18
CA GLY A 698 4.95 -16.67 20.77
C GLY A 698 4.68 -15.59 19.72
N LYS A 699 5.65 -15.32 18.83
CA LYS A 699 5.49 -14.36 17.71
C LYS A 699 4.39 -14.78 16.73
N SER A 700 4.22 -16.08 16.52
CA SER A 700 3.14 -16.62 15.67
C SER A 700 1.76 -16.33 16.28
N ILE A 701 1.64 -16.42 17.61
CA ILE A 701 0.41 -16.07 18.34
C ILE A 701 0.12 -14.57 18.30
N GLU A 702 1.13 -13.71 18.45
CA GLU A 702 0.99 -12.26 18.27
C GLU A 702 0.49 -11.92 16.86
N SER A 703 1.02 -12.58 15.82
CA SER A 703 0.55 -12.41 14.44
C SER A 703 -0.89 -12.87 14.24
N VAL A 704 -1.33 -13.94 14.93
CA VAL A 704 -2.74 -14.41 14.86
C VAL A 704 -3.68 -13.45 15.59
N ALA A 705 -3.25 -12.85 16.70
CA ALA A 705 -4.01 -11.80 17.39
C ALA A 705 -4.18 -10.55 16.52
N GLY A 706 -3.11 -10.09 15.86
CA GLY A 706 -3.17 -8.95 14.93
C GLY A 706 -4.12 -9.17 13.74
N VAL A 707 -4.10 -10.36 13.14
CA VAL A 707 -5.04 -10.73 12.05
C VAL A 707 -6.49 -10.82 12.55
N ALA A 708 -6.71 -11.20 13.82
CA ALA A 708 -8.04 -11.19 14.40
C ALA A 708 -8.56 -9.75 14.63
N GLU A 709 -7.71 -8.82 15.08
CA GLU A 709 -8.06 -7.40 15.18
C GLU A 709 -8.34 -6.78 13.79
N GLU A 710 -7.51 -7.07 12.79
CA GLU A 710 -7.70 -6.62 11.41
C GLU A 710 -9.02 -7.15 10.80
N ASN A 711 -9.30 -8.44 10.95
CA ASN A 711 -10.58 -9.03 10.53
C ASN A 711 -11.77 -8.38 11.24
N SER A 712 -11.67 -8.07 12.54
CA SER A 712 -12.74 -7.40 13.28
C SER A 712 -13.03 -6.00 12.71
N ALA A 713 -11.99 -5.20 12.46
CA ALA A 713 -12.13 -3.86 11.89
C ALA A 713 -12.70 -3.89 10.46
N ALA A 714 -12.19 -4.77 9.59
CA ALA A 714 -12.73 -4.96 8.24
C ALA A 714 -14.20 -5.43 8.26
N THR A 715 -14.59 -6.21 9.26
CA THR A 715 -15.97 -6.67 9.42
C THR A 715 -16.91 -5.54 9.87
N GLU A 716 -16.47 -4.61 10.70
CA GLU A 716 -17.23 -3.39 11.03
C GLU A 716 -17.44 -2.52 9.78
N GLU A 717 -16.41 -2.31 8.96
CA GLU A 717 -16.49 -1.54 7.70
C GLU A 717 -17.47 -2.18 6.69
N VAL A 718 -17.41 -3.51 6.50
CA VAL A 718 -18.36 -4.23 5.64
C VAL A 718 -19.78 -4.19 6.21
N SER A 719 -19.94 -4.21 7.53
CA SER A 719 -21.26 -4.11 8.18
C SER A 719 -21.89 -2.73 7.96
N ALA A 720 -21.14 -1.65 8.15
CA ALA A 720 -21.59 -0.29 7.85
C ALA A 720 -21.93 -0.11 6.36
N SER A 721 -21.10 -0.68 5.47
CA SER A 721 -21.36 -0.68 4.02
C SER A 721 -22.64 -1.44 3.65
N ALA A 722 -22.98 -2.52 4.38
CA ALA A 722 -24.21 -3.26 4.19
C ALA A 722 -25.45 -2.48 4.71
N GLU A 723 -25.33 -1.76 5.83
CA GLU A 723 -26.42 -0.88 6.29
C GLU A 723 -26.71 0.26 5.31
N GLU A 724 -25.69 0.93 4.77
CA GLU A 724 -25.87 1.97 3.75
C GLU A 724 -26.48 1.40 2.46
N MET A 725 -25.99 0.26 1.99
CA MET A 725 -26.53 -0.42 0.81
C MET A 725 -27.99 -0.85 1.00
N GLY A 726 -28.37 -1.28 2.20
CA GLY A 726 -29.75 -1.61 2.55
C GLY A 726 -30.68 -0.38 2.48
N ALA A 727 -30.22 0.78 2.95
CA ALA A 727 -30.97 2.03 2.83
C ALA A 727 -31.14 2.46 1.36
N GLN A 728 -30.08 2.36 0.54
CA GLN A 728 -30.15 2.66 -0.89
C GLN A 728 -31.11 1.70 -1.64
N VAL A 729 -31.14 0.41 -1.28
CA VAL A 729 -32.08 -0.56 -1.85
C VAL A 729 -33.55 -0.16 -1.59
N GLU A 730 -33.88 0.26 -0.37
CA GLU A 730 -35.25 0.67 -0.03
C GLU A 730 -35.66 1.94 -0.79
N GLU A 731 -34.75 2.91 -0.97
CA GLU A 731 -34.98 4.10 -1.80
C GLU A 731 -35.22 3.74 -3.28
N ILE A 732 -34.51 2.73 -3.81
CA ILE A 732 -34.74 2.20 -5.17
C ILE A 732 -36.11 1.50 -5.25
N ILE A 733 -36.54 0.76 -4.23
CA ILE A 733 -37.88 0.14 -4.18
C ILE A 733 -38.96 1.22 -4.23
N VAL A 734 -38.89 2.25 -3.39
CA VAL A 734 -39.83 3.40 -3.40
C VAL A 734 -39.81 4.12 -4.75
N SER A 735 -38.62 4.36 -5.32
CA SER A 735 -38.47 4.98 -6.64
C SER A 735 -39.10 4.15 -7.76
N SER A 736 -38.96 2.82 -7.71
CA SER A 736 -39.57 1.91 -8.68
C SER A 736 -41.10 1.92 -8.61
N GLN A 737 -41.68 2.04 -7.41
CA GLN A 737 -43.13 2.18 -7.23
C GLN A 737 -43.63 3.51 -7.82
N SER A 738 -42.93 4.62 -7.57
CA SER A 738 -43.24 5.94 -8.15
C SER A 738 -43.20 5.92 -9.69
N LEU A 739 -42.18 5.27 -10.29
CA LEU A 739 -42.10 5.07 -11.75
C LEU A 739 -43.27 4.24 -12.29
N LYS A 740 -43.70 3.21 -11.55
CA LYS A 740 -44.85 2.37 -11.91
C LYS A 740 -46.19 3.11 -11.79
N GLU A 741 -46.37 3.97 -10.78
CA GLU A 741 -47.55 4.84 -10.68
C GLU A 741 -47.60 5.88 -11.80
N MET A 742 -46.48 6.51 -12.15
CA MET A 742 -46.41 7.41 -13.31
C MET A 742 -46.73 6.69 -14.62
N ALA A 743 -46.22 5.47 -14.81
CA ALA A 743 -46.55 4.65 -15.99
C ALA A 743 -48.05 4.31 -16.07
N LYS A 744 -48.66 3.95 -14.93
CA LYS A 744 -50.10 3.71 -14.80
C LYS A 744 -50.93 4.97 -15.08
N GLY A 745 -50.52 6.14 -14.56
CA GLY A 745 -51.17 7.42 -14.83
C GLY A 745 -51.12 7.82 -16.31
N LEU A 746 -50.01 7.53 -17.00
CA LEU A 746 -49.91 7.69 -18.45
C LEU A 746 -50.85 6.74 -19.21
N GLN A 747 -50.91 5.46 -18.81
CA GLN A 747 -51.86 4.49 -19.40
C GLN A 747 -53.32 4.93 -19.20
N GLU A 748 -53.69 5.42 -18.01
CA GLU A 748 -55.02 5.91 -17.69
C GLU A 748 -55.37 7.15 -18.53
N ALA A 749 -54.48 8.14 -18.63
CA ALA A 749 -54.66 9.30 -19.50
C ALA A 749 -54.84 8.93 -20.98
N ILE A 750 -54.20 7.86 -21.44
CA ILE A 750 -54.35 7.32 -22.80
C ILE A 750 -55.73 6.68 -23.03
N THR A 751 -56.41 6.17 -22.00
CA THR A 751 -57.75 5.54 -22.16
C THR A 751 -58.83 6.51 -22.64
N ALA A 752 -58.63 7.83 -22.49
CA ALA A 752 -59.50 8.85 -23.06
C ALA A 752 -59.51 8.82 -24.62
N PHE A 753 -58.46 8.27 -25.25
CA PHE A 753 -58.33 8.21 -26.71
C PHE A 753 -58.78 6.86 -27.26
N LYS A 754 -59.92 6.84 -27.98
CA LYS A 754 -60.38 5.68 -28.73
C LYS A 754 -59.52 5.57 -30.00
N MET A 755 -58.62 4.59 -30.03
CA MET A 755 -57.79 4.28 -31.20
C MET A 755 -58.17 2.92 -31.80
N GLN A 756 -57.90 2.73 -33.09
CA GLN A 756 -58.07 1.40 -33.70
C GLN A 756 -57.07 0.44 -33.05
N GLN A 757 -57.56 -0.71 -32.57
CA GLN A 757 -56.68 -1.82 -32.20
C GLN A 757 -56.00 -2.35 -33.46
N ASN A 758 -54.79 -1.84 -33.72
CA ASN A 758 -54.00 -2.24 -34.87
C ASN A 758 -53.43 -3.65 -34.64
N LYS A 759 -54.28 -4.68 -34.82
CA LYS A 759 -53.92 -6.10 -34.75
C LYS A 759 -53.05 -6.54 -35.95
N ARG A 760 -51.95 -5.82 -36.18
CA ARG A 760 -50.78 -6.39 -36.83
C ARG A 760 -49.99 -7.15 -35.78
N THR A 761 -50.39 -8.41 -35.60
CA THR A 761 -49.57 -9.42 -34.93
C THR A 761 -48.19 -9.47 -35.59
N LEU A 762 -47.15 -9.67 -34.79
CA LEU A 762 -45.74 -9.54 -35.17
C LEU A 762 -45.23 -10.77 -35.94
N GLN A 763 -46.02 -11.22 -36.92
CA GLN A 763 -45.99 -12.59 -37.49
C GLN A 763 -45.80 -12.61 -39.02
N GLU A 764 -45.68 -11.45 -39.67
CA GLU A 764 -45.42 -11.28 -41.12
C GLU A 764 -44.05 -10.64 -41.42
N ALA A 765 -43.16 -10.55 -40.42
CA ALA A 765 -41.84 -9.91 -40.52
C ALA A 765 -40.65 -10.91 -40.43
N LEU A 766 -40.92 -12.21 -40.57
CA LEU A 766 -39.93 -13.29 -40.58
C LEU A 766 -40.29 -14.33 -41.65
N VAL A 767 -39.86 -14.03 -42.88
CA VAL A 767 -39.67 -14.95 -44.01
C VAL A 767 -38.36 -14.55 -44.68
#